data_AF-G5K135-F1
#
_entry.id   AF-G5K135-F1
#
_cell.length_a   1.000
_cell.length_b   1.000
_cell.length_c   1.000
_cell.angle_alpha   90.00
_cell.angle_beta   90.00
_cell.angle_gamma   90.00
#
_symmetry.space_group_name_H-M   'P 1'
#
loop_
_entity.id
_entity.type
_entity.pdbx_description
1 polymer ?
#
loop_
_entity_poly.entity_id
_entity_poly.type
_entity_poly.pdbx_seq_one_letter_code
_entity_poly.pdbx_strand_id
1 'polypeptide(L)'
;MLYRKVLPFQKLIIDSLETNNDIDNLGKKVIQFLAAVHDIGKASPAFQTQKGYCHSEDLDLRLLERLERNGFEGISSLQLAKPSKSHHSIAGQYLLHSYGVKEDISTIIGGHHDKPIDEVDHYKNQGLSYPSNYFQIQDSGNGINKKWKDKQRSIFDWALGISGFDSVESLPKIRQPAQVILSGLLIMADWIASNEYYFPLLSIDDIAVRHPLERKILGFEKWKKTGLWEPGVTVNFNRLYEKRFDFQPRNVQMVLADTIANTRNPGILILEAPMGIGKTEAALVAAEQLAAKTGRNGIFFGLPTQATSNGIFSRIEKWLESVQGELEENLSIHLVHGKAQLNEDFSCLSENINIDDADNGSVIVNEWFSGKKTTSLDDFVVGTVDQMLMVALKQKHLALRHLGFSRKVVIIDEVHTYDAYMNQYLLEVLRWMGAYGVPVIILSATLPAERRVELLKSYMFGLGKEFNKTERKQLAHELKTDAYPLITYNNGTEVCQIKEFQESKHKRIIIEKLKEDQLLNLIKDALRDGGVIGLIVNTVKRAQKLAQYFAEKLGEDMVELLHSGFIATHRAQKEKELLQMIGKKAKRPKQKIIIGTQVIEQSLDIDFDMLISDLAPMDLLIQRLGRLHRHDDIKRPAQHEQPHCYVLGTSDQLEFEEGSSFVYGDYLLARTQYFLPDSINLPEAISPLVQKVYEFDIKSEDVPNIDIDEVLLSKYMEGRQKYISKMEEKKSKAKNYRIANPVLKPSRKRSENLIGWLKNPNPDENEEKAYAQVRDIEDTIEVIALKKINDGYGLFGDEKDISADIVEGDLAKQVAQNTLRLPLTLSKFYNVDKTIEELERYYLKHFSNWSSSPWLKGSLGIIFDDNNEFIIKGFKLIYDEKYGIQVERM
;
A
#
# COMPACT_ATOMS: atom_id res chain seq x y z
N MET A 1 -5.64 -16.96 37.94
CA MET A 1 -4.25 -16.45 37.95
C MET A 1 -3.68 -16.63 36.54
N LEU A 2 -4.17 -15.84 35.60
CA LEU A 2 -3.77 -15.87 34.19
C LEU A 2 -2.63 -14.87 34.03
N TYR A 3 -1.45 -15.35 33.63
CA TYR A 3 -0.37 -14.49 33.14
C TYR A 3 -0.96 -13.62 32.01
N ARG A 4 -1.23 -12.33 32.28
CA ARG A 4 -1.49 -11.35 31.22
C ARG A 4 -0.24 -11.35 30.33
N LYS A 5 -0.35 -11.95 29.13
CA LYS A 5 0.69 -11.81 28.11
C LYS A 5 0.91 -10.31 27.92
N VAL A 6 2.10 -9.81 28.26
CA VAL A 6 2.49 -8.45 27.94
C VAL A 6 2.39 -8.33 26.42
N LEU A 7 1.47 -7.49 25.94
CA LEU A 7 1.28 -7.29 24.51
C LEU A 7 2.62 -6.82 23.91
N PRO A 8 3.11 -7.40 22.81
CA PRO A 8 4.42 -7.08 22.25
C PRO A 8 4.57 -5.62 21.81
N PHE A 9 3.47 -4.88 21.65
CA PHE A 9 3.48 -3.42 21.53
C PHE A 9 4.07 -2.75 22.79
N GLN A 10 3.66 -3.21 23.98
CA GLN A 10 4.26 -2.81 25.25
C GLN A 10 5.72 -3.27 25.30
N LYS A 11 6.02 -4.47 24.82
CA LYS A 11 7.40 -4.97 24.75
C LYS A 11 8.30 -4.12 23.83
N LEU A 12 7.84 -3.71 22.65
CA LEU A 12 8.59 -2.82 21.75
C LEU A 12 8.88 -1.47 22.40
N ILE A 13 7.89 -0.89 23.08
CA ILE A 13 8.06 0.35 23.83
C ILE A 13 9.06 0.12 24.97
N ILE A 14 8.88 -0.92 25.79
CA ILE A 14 9.75 -1.25 26.93
C ILE A 14 11.20 -1.52 26.47
N ASP A 15 11.41 -2.37 25.47
CA ASP A 15 12.73 -2.71 24.91
C ASP A 15 13.43 -1.50 24.27
N SER A 16 12.67 -0.45 23.94
CA SER A 16 13.18 0.81 23.39
C SER A 16 13.43 1.90 24.44
N LEU A 17 13.05 1.67 25.70
CA LEU A 17 13.30 2.58 26.82
C LEU A 17 14.63 2.20 27.48
N GLU A 18 15.65 3.03 27.33
CA GLU A 18 16.95 2.80 27.97
C GLU A 18 16.89 3.28 29.43
N THR A 19 16.81 2.35 30.39
CA THR A 19 16.83 2.66 31.83
C THR A 19 17.64 1.64 32.65
N ASN A 20 18.13 2.06 33.82
CA ASN A 20 18.91 1.24 34.76
C ASN A 20 18.05 0.53 35.83
N ASN A 21 16.71 0.67 35.81
CA ASN A 21 15.82 0.14 36.84
C ASN A 21 14.69 -0.70 36.23
N ASP A 22 14.42 -1.84 36.86
CA ASP A 22 13.31 -2.74 36.55
C ASP A 22 12.00 -2.11 37.03
N ILE A 23 11.17 -1.58 36.12
CA ILE A 23 9.91 -0.93 36.49
C ILE A 23 8.80 -1.31 35.50
N ASP A 24 8.01 -2.30 35.91
CA ASP A 24 6.68 -2.54 35.36
C ASP A 24 5.91 -1.22 35.19
N ASN A 25 5.32 -1.01 34.01
CA ASN A 25 4.54 0.18 33.61
C ASN A 25 5.31 1.45 33.22
N LEU A 26 6.65 1.45 33.07
CA LEU A 26 7.37 2.65 32.60
C LEU A 26 6.83 3.20 31.26
N GLY A 27 6.54 2.32 30.29
CA GLY A 27 5.95 2.74 29.01
C GLY A 27 4.60 3.43 29.15
N LYS A 28 3.76 2.97 30.08
CA LYS A 28 2.47 3.60 30.40
C LYS A 28 2.67 5.00 31.00
N LYS A 29 3.63 5.15 31.91
CA LYS A 29 3.99 6.45 32.50
C LYS A 29 4.44 7.46 31.44
N VAL A 30 5.30 7.03 30.51
CA VAL A 30 5.75 7.89 29.40
C VAL A 30 4.59 8.34 28.53
N ILE A 31 3.67 7.44 28.17
CA ILE A 31 2.48 7.78 27.38
C ILE A 31 1.58 8.77 28.14
N GLN A 32 1.36 8.56 29.44
CA GLN A 32 0.59 9.49 30.27
C GLN A 32 1.24 10.87 30.32
N PHE A 33 2.57 10.93 30.44
CA PHE A 33 3.32 12.17 30.42
C PHE A 33 3.16 12.90 29.08
N LEU A 34 3.42 12.21 27.97
CA LEU A 34 3.26 12.75 26.62
C LEU A 34 1.84 13.30 26.39
N ALA A 35 0.82 12.53 26.76
CA ALA A 35 -0.58 12.95 26.65
C ALA A 35 -0.90 14.18 27.54
N ALA A 36 -0.33 14.26 28.74
CA ALA A 36 -0.55 15.40 29.64
C ALA A 36 0.14 16.69 29.15
N VAL A 37 1.27 16.60 28.45
CA VAL A 37 2.05 17.76 27.99
C VAL A 37 1.87 18.13 26.53
N HIS A 38 1.18 17.34 25.70
CA HIS A 38 1.15 17.57 24.24
C HIS A 38 0.69 18.97 23.86
N ASP A 39 -0.29 19.49 24.59
CA ASP A 39 -0.89 20.80 24.36
C ASP A 39 -0.35 21.90 25.28
N ILE A 40 0.77 21.68 25.98
CA ILE A 40 1.35 22.70 26.88
C ILE A 40 1.64 24.03 26.17
N GLY A 41 1.92 23.99 24.86
CA GLY A 41 2.11 25.20 24.05
C GLY A 41 0.85 26.05 23.88
N LYS A 42 -0.35 25.52 24.16
CA LYS A 42 -1.60 26.30 24.21
C LYS A 42 -1.61 27.25 25.42
N ALA A 43 -0.81 27.00 26.45
CA ALA A 43 -0.57 27.91 27.57
C ALA A 43 0.39 29.05 27.18
N SER A 44 0.14 29.70 26.05
CA SER A 44 0.90 30.83 25.53
C SER A 44 -0.03 31.96 25.07
N PRO A 45 0.40 33.23 25.19
CA PRO A 45 -0.33 34.36 24.63
C PRO A 45 -0.69 34.17 23.15
N ALA A 46 0.25 33.67 22.34
CA ALA A 46 0.04 33.47 20.91
C ALA A 46 -1.10 32.49 20.56
N PHE A 47 -1.41 31.56 21.46
CA PHE A 47 -2.57 30.67 21.30
C PHE A 47 -3.83 31.25 21.96
N GLN A 48 -3.72 31.77 23.19
CA GLN A 48 -4.87 32.27 23.94
C GLN A 48 -5.54 33.51 23.32
N THR A 49 -4.83 34.26 22.47
CA THR A 49 -5.40 35.39 21.71
C THR A 49 -5.91 35.01 20.32
N GLN A 50 -5.96 33.72 19.97
CA GLN A 50 -6.53 33.28 18.69
C GLN A 50 -8.06 33.39 18.72
N LYS A 51 -8.64 33.78 17.58
CA LYS A 51 -10.09 33.83 17.42
C LYS A 51 -10.69 32.43 17.37
N GLY A 52 -11.83 32.21 18.03
CA GLY A 52 -12.53 30.93 18.02
C GLY A 52 -13.05 30.53 16.64
N TYR A 53 -13.21 29.21 16.43
CA TYR A 53 -13.68 28.63 15.16
C TYR A 53 -15.11 29.05 14.79
N CYS A 54 -15.98 29.28 15.78
CA CYS A 54 -17.34 29.77 15.57
C CYS A 54 -17.41 31.28 15.25
N HIS A 55 -16.26 31.98 15.22
CA HIS A 55 -16.15 33.43 15.00
C HIS A 55 -17.09 34.27 15.88
N SER A 56 -17.34 33.82 17.11
CA SER A 56 -18.15 34.55 18.10
C SER A 56 -17.26 35.55 18.83
N GLU A 57 -17.38 36.84 18.48
CA GLU A 57 -16.62 37.90 19.13
C GLU A 57 -16.91 37.99 20.64
N ASP A 58 -18.17 37.76 21.05
CA ASP A 58 -18.56 37.76 22.46
C ASP A 58 -17.87 36.65 23.27
N LEU A 59 -17.70 35.46 22.69
CA LEU A 59 -17.01 34.35 23.33
C LEU A 59 -15.51 34.64 23.48
N ASP A 60 -14.89 35.13 22.40
CA ASP A 60 -13.47 35.49 22.38
C ASP A 60 -13.16 36.58 23.41
N LEU A 61 -14.00 37.63 23.48
CA LEU A 61 -13.90 38.68 24.49
C LEU A 61 -14.04 38.12 25.92
N ARG A 62 -15.03 37.26 26.16
CA ARG A 62 -15.25 36.64 27.49
C ARG A 62 -14.07 35.78 27.94
N LEU A 63 -13.39 35.08 27.02
CA LEU A 63 -12.19 34.31 27.33
C LEU A 63 -11.00 35.21 27.69
N LEU A 64 -10.78 36.28 26.94
CA LEU A 64 -9.71 37.25 27.21
C LEU A 64 -9.94 38.00 28.53
N GLU A 65 -11.17 38.44 28.81
CA GLU A 65 -11.53 39.07 30.08
C GLU A 65 -11.23 38.18 31.28
N ARG A 66 -11.43 36.86 31.16
CA ARG A 66 -11.10 35.93 32.24
C ARG A 66 -9.60 35.88 32.52
N LEU A 67 -8.76 35.95 31.48
CA LEU A 67 -7.31 36.02 31.66
C LEU A 67 -6.92 37.35 32.32
N GLU A 68 -7.50 38.47 31.91
CA GLU A 68 -7.26 39.77 32.55
C GLU A 68 -7.67 39.80 34.02
N ARG A 69 -8.86 39.29 34.37
CA ARG A 69 -9.33 39.19 35.76
C ARG A 69 -8.44 38.31 36.63
N ASN A 70 -7.79 37.33 36.02
CA ASN A 70 -6.78 36.50 36.68
C ASN A 70 -5.39 37.14 36.67
N GLY A 71 -5.26 38.42 36.30
CA GLY A 71 -4.07 39.26 36.36
C GLY A 71 -3.06 39.02 35.24
N PHE A 72 -3.52 38.67 34.04
CA PHE A 72 -2.77 38.78 32.79
C PHE A 72 -3.12 40.11 32.09
N GLU A 73 -2.85 41.22 32.75
CA GLU A 73 -3.29 42.56 32.34
C GLU A 73 -2.80 42.95 30.95
N GLY A 74 -3.68 43.51 30.11
CA GLY A 74 -3.34 43.98 28.76
C GLY A 74 -3.31 42.89 27.69
N ILE A 75 -3.71 41.65 28.03
CA ILE A 75 -3.79 40.56 27.05
C ILE A 75 -4.91 40.78 26.02
N SER A 76 -6.01 41.44 26.39
CA SER A 76 -7.12 41.73 25.46
C SER A 76 -6.71 42.68 24.33
N SER A 77 -5.76 43.58 24.62
CA SER A 77 -5.18 44.54 23.69
C SER A 77 -3.87 44.08 23.05
N LEU A 78 -3.41 42.85 23.34
CA LEU A 78 -2.10 42.38 22.93
C LEU A 78 -2.03 42.21 21.40
N GLN A 79 -1.08 42.91 20.77
CA GLN A 79 -0.75 42.73 19.36
C GLN A 79 0.59 42.04 19.21
N LEU A 80 0.57 40.79 18.73
CA LEU A 80 1.77 40.02 18.45
C LEU A 80 2.20 40.25 16.99
N ALA A 81 3.48 40.56 16.77
CA ALA A 81 3.99 40.85 15.44
C ALA A 81 4.00 39.62 14.51
N LYS A 82 4.31 38.43 15.06
CA LYS A 82 4.40 37.17 14.30
C LYS A 82 3.90 35.97 15.12
N PRO A 83 2.61 35.91 15.51
CA PRO A 83 2.07 34.82 16.33
C PRO A 83 2.17 33.45 15.62
N SER A 84 2.01 33.42 14.29
CA SER A 84 2.10 32.20 13.48
C SER A 84 3.48 31.53 13.49
N LYS A 85 4.55 32.22 13.93
CA LYS A 85 5.90 31.65 14.08
C LYS A 85 6.07 30.79 15.34
N SER A 86 5.11 30.83 16.25
CA SER A 86 5.09 30.06 17.50
C SER A 86 3.80 29.22 17.58
N HIS A 87 3.52 28.46 16.51
CA HIS A 87 2.44 27.46 16.53
C HIS A 87 2.55 26.59 17.78
N HIS A 88 1.43 26.20 18.39
CA HIS A 88 1.43 25.63 19.75
C HIS A 88 2.25 24.33 19.87
N SER A 89 2.36 23.54 18.80
CA SER A 89 3.27 22.38 18.78
C SER A 89 4.75 22.77 18.93
N ILE A 90 5.21 23.80 18.21
CA ILE A 90 6.56 24.36 18.33
C ILE A 90 6.75 24.99 19.72
N ALA A 91 5.73 25.69 20.21
CA ALA A 91 5.75 26.29 21.53
C ALA A 91 5.87 25.24 22.63
N GLY A 92 5.14 24.13 22.52
CA GLY A 92 5.23 23.00 23.45
C GLY A 92 6.63 22.39 23.45
N GLN A 93 7.22 22.14 22.27
CA GLN A 93 8.58 21.63 22.17
C GLN A 93 9.62 22.58 22.79
N TYR A 94 9.49 23.89 22.58
CA TYR A 94 10.34 24.90 23.21
C TYR A 94 10.22 24.89 24.74
N LEU A 95 8.99 24.88 25.27
CA LEU A 95 8.76 24.88 26.71
C LEU A 95 9.37 23.65 27.37
N LEU A 96 9.13 22.46 26.82
CA LEU A 96 9.73 21.22 27.32
C LEU A 96 11.26 21.26 27.31
N HIS A 97 11.86 21.77 26.22
CA HIS A 97 13.31 21.95 26.15
C HIS A 97 13.83 22.92 27.21
N SER A 98 13.14 24.04 27.43
CA SER A 98 13.49 25.03 28.46
C SER A 98 13.44 24.45 29.89
N TYR A 99 12.61 23.42 30.10
CA TYR A 99 12.51 22.71 31.38
C TYR A 99 13.50 21.53 31.51
N GLY A 100 14.36 21.29 30.51
CA GLY A 100 15.40 20.25 30.54
C GLY A 100 14.97 18.92 29.93
N VAL A 101 13.78 18.83 29.32
CA VAL A 101 13.35 17.61 28.62
C VAL A 101 14.22 17.40 27.38
N LYS A 102 14.71 16.16 27.24
CA LYS A 102 15.59 15.77 26.13
C LYS A 102 14.85 15.76 24.78
N GLU A 103 15.62 15.85 23.69
CA GLU A 103 15.10 16.03 22.32
C GLU A 103 14.28 14.84 21.81
N ASP A 104 14.55 13.63 22.29
CA ASP A 104 13.79 12.41 21.98
C ASP A 104 12.32 12.50 22.41
N ILE A 105 12.04 13.12 23.56
CA ILE A 105 10.67 13.33 24.07
C ILE A 105 10.07 14.62 23.51
N SER A 106 10.82 15.73 23.54
CA SER A 106 10.27 17.04 23.14
C SER A 106 9.91 17.10 21.65
N THR A 107 10.60 16.34 20.79
CA THR A 107 10.27 16.28 19.35
C THR A 107 8.94 15.58 19.07
N ILE A 108 8.51 14.64 19.92
CA ILE A 108 7.19 14.00 19.80
C ILE A 108 6.10 15.08 19.93
N ILE A 109 6.25 15.98 20.89
CA ILE A 109 5.31 17.10 21.10
C ILE A 109 5.41 18.12 19.98
N GLY A 110 6.60 18.40 19.46
CA GLY A 110 6.75 19.26 18.28
C GLY A 110 5.99 18.77 17.04
N GLY A 111 5.82 17.45 16.92
CA GLY A 111 5.25 16.80 15.73
C GLY A 111 3.81 16.28 15.84
N HIS A 112 3.15 16.39 16.99
CA HIS A 112 1.86 15.71 17.24
C HIS A 112 0.67 16.24 16.41
N HIS A 113 0.79 17.38 15.73
CA HIS A 113 -0.27 17.87 14.85
C HIS A 113 -0.09 17.46 13.39
N ASP A 114 1.13 17.16 12.97
CA ASP A 114 1.42 17.05 11.54
C ASP A 114 2.73 16.29 11.29
N LYS A 115 3.87 16.98 11.46
CA LYS A 115 5.22 16.47 11.25
C LYS A 115 6.19 17.01 12.31
N PRO A 116 7.24 16.26 12.66
CA PRO A 116 8.35 16.80 13.42
C PRO A 116 8.99 18.01 12.74
N ILE A 117 9.60 18.88 13.55
CA ILE A 117 10.32 20.07 13.06
C ILE A 117 11.51 19.67 12.16
N ASP A 118 11.80 20.50 11.15
CA ASP A 118 12.86 20.21 10.18
C ASP A 118 14.28 20.49 10.73
N GLU A 119 14.43 21.51 11.59
CA GLU A 119 15.72 22.01 12.07
C GLU A 119 15.66 22.42 13.54
N VAL A 120 16.77 22.23 14.25
CA VAL A 120 16.88 22.50 15.70
C VAL A 120 16.68 23.98 16.02
N ASP A 121 17.15 24.87 15.15
CA ASP A 121 17.07 26.32 15.36
C ASP A 121 15.61 26.84 15.35
N HIS A 122 14.68 26.08 14.76
CA HIS A 122 13.27 26.45 14.71
C HIS A 122 12.61 26.52 16.09
N TYR A 123 13.10 25.77 17.09
CA TYR A 123 12.53 25.76 18.44
C TYR A 123 13.47 26.33 19.50
N LYS A 124 14.79 26.07 19.45
CA LYS A 124 15.72 26.48 20.52
C LYS A 124 15.75 27.99 20.74
N ASN A 125 15.61 28.77 19.68
CA ASN A 125 15.70 30.23 19.74
C ASN A 125 14.34 30.92 19.95
N GLN A 126 13.24 30.18 20.08
CA GLN A 126 11.89 30.74 20.15
C GLN A 126 11.71 31.78 21.27
N GLY A 127 12.19 31.50 22.48
CA GLY A 127 12.10 32.46 23.60
C GLY A 127 12.98 33.70 23.45
N LEU A 128 13.98 33.67 22.58
CA LEU A 128 14.81 34.84 22.25
C LEU A 128 14.21 35.62 21.08
N SER A 129 13.74 34.92 20.04
CA SER A 129 13.20 35.51 18.82
C SER A 129 11.78 36.03 18.96
N TYR A 130 10.96 35.38 19.80
CA TYR A 130 9.53 35.69 19.96
C TYR A 130 9.08 35.68 21.44
N PRO A 131 9.78 36.35 22.37
CA PRO A 131 9.48 36.28 23.81
C PRO A 131 8.03 36.66 24.15
N SER A 132 7.46 37.66 23.48
CA SER A 132 6.06 38.09 23.70
C SER A 132 5.03 37.03 23.30
N ASN A 133 5.34 36.13 22.35
CA ASN A 133 4.45 35.03 21.98
C ASN A 133 4.25 34.04 23.14
N TYR A 134 5.23 33.94 24.05
CA TYR A 134 5.25 32.99 25.17
C TYR A 134 4.92 33.63 26.51
N PHE A 135 5.30 34.88 26.70
CA PHE A 135 5.28 35.55 28.02
C PHE A 135 4.58 36.90 28.03
N GLN A 136 3.97 37.31 26.90
CA GLN A 136 3.25 38.57 26.67
C GLN A 136 4.14 39.81 26.68
N ILE A 137 5.07 39.90 27.64
CA ILE A 137 6.05 40.98 27.81
C ILE A 137 7.45 40.38 27.75
N GLN A 138 8.34 41.04 27.02
CA GLN A 138 9.73 40.58 26.83
C GLN A 138 10.58 40.68 28.10
N ASP A 139 10.33 41.70 28.94
CA ASP A 139 11.06 41.89 30.19
C ASP A 139 10.80 40.76 31.19
N SER A 140 11.84 39.96 31.47
CA SER A 140 11.79 38.86 32.44
C SER A 140 11.61 39.31 33.90
N GLY A 141 11.88 40.58 34.22
CA GLY A 141 11.64 41.16 35.54
C GLY A 141 10.16 41.44 35.81
N ASN A 142 9.36 41.60 34.75
CA ASN A 142 7.95 41.97 34.82
C ASN A 142 7.08 40.87 35.45
N GLY A 143 6.09 41.29 36.26
CA GLY A 143 5.18 40.38 36.95
C GLY A 143 4.35 39.50 36.01
N ILE A 144 3.94 40.00 34.85
CA ILE A 144 3.16 39.24 33.85
C ILE A 144 4.02 38.15 33.21
N ASN A 145 5.28 38.46 32.87
CA ASN A 145 6.22 37.47 32.32
C ASN A 145 6.44 36.32 33.31
N LYS A 146 6.69 36.64 34.58
CA LYS A 146 6.86 35.65 35.65
C LYS A 146 5.60 34.80 35.82
N LYS A 147 4.42 35.41 35.79
CA LYS A 147 3.14 34.71 35.92
C LYS A 147 2.90 33.69 34.81
N TRP A 148 3.22 34.03 33.56
CA TRP A 148 3.18 33.08 32.45
C TRP A 148 4.12 31.89 32.70
N LYS A 149 5.37 32.17 33.08
CA LYS A 149 6.36 31.12 33.41
C LYS A 149 5.89 30.22 34.54
N ASP A 150 5.37 30.81 35.62
CA ASP A 150 4.87 30.09 36.80
C ASP A 150 3.69 29.19 36.42
N LYS A 151 2.76 29.69 35.58
CA LYS A 151 1.61 28.89 35.15
C LYS A 151 1.99 27.76 34.19
N GLN A 152 2.85 28.04 33.22
CA GLN A 152 3.40 27.03 32.31
C GLN A 152 4.18 25.95 33.08
N ARG A 153 4.99 26.36 34.06
CA ARG A 153 5.74 25.45 34.93
C ARG A 153 4.81 24.61 35.80
N SER A 154 3.76 25.20 36.37
CA SER A 154 2.76 24.47 37.14
C SER A 154 2.04 23.39 36.33
N ILE A 155 1.75 23.64 35.05
CA ILE A 155 1.18 22.62 34.15
C ILE A 155 2.18 21.50 33.90
N PHE A 156 3.45 21.84 33.68
CA PHE A 156 4.52 20.86 33.48
C PHE A 156 4.75 19.97 34.72
N ASP A 157 4.83 20.58 35.91
CA ASP A 157 5.01 19.84 37.17
C ASP A 157 3.79 18.97 37.50
N TRP A 158 2.57 19.44 37.18
CA TRP A 158 1.36 18.60 37.25
C TRP A 158 1.45 17.37 36.34
N ALA A 159 1.94 17.55 35.11
CA ALA A 159 2.10 16.46 34.15
C ALA A 159 3.15 15.42 34.60
N LEU A 160 4.25 15.85 35.24
CA LEU A 160 5.20 14.94 35.88
C LEU A 160 4.54 14.15 37.01
N GLY A 161 3.85 14.85 37.91
CA GLY A 161 3.20 14.24 39.08
C GLY A 161 2.12 13.22 38.71
N ILE A 162 1.21 13.54 37.78
CA ILE A 162 0.13 12.62 37.38
C ILE A 162 0.65 11.38 36.64
N SER A 163 1.83 11.49 36.03
CA SER A 163 2.50 10.41 35.30
C SER A 163 3.44 9.58 36.19
N GLY A 164 3.66 10.01 37.43
CA GLY A 164 4.51 9.31 38.40
C GLY A 164 6.01 9.44 38.11
N PHE A 165 6.44 10.63 37.66
CA PHE A 165 7.83 11.05 37.53
C PHE A 165 8.14 12.15 38.55
N ASP A 166 9.21 11.99 39.32
CA ASP A 166 9.58 12.93 40.38
C ASP A 166 10.34 14.17 39.85
N SER A 167 11.06 14.00 38.73
CA SER A 167 11.83 15.07 38.11
C SER A 167 12.05 14.83 36.61
N VAL A 168 12.58 15.84 35.92
CA VAL A 168 12.87 15.75 34.47
C VAL A 168 13.97 14.73 34.17
N GLU A 169 14.92 14.56 35.09
CA GLU A 169 16.01 13.59 34.99
C GLU A 169 15.50 12.14 35.08
N SER A 170 14.33 11.92 35.68
CA SER A 170 13.69 10.60 35.76
C SER A 170 13.02 10.16 34.45
N LEU A 171 12.88 11.06 33.47
CA LEU A 171 12.35 10.72 32.16
C LEU A 171 13.32 9.79 31.40
N PRO A 172 12.82 8.65 30.89
CA PRO A 172 13.66 7.68 30.19
C PRO A 172 14.09 8.20 28.83
N LYS A 173 15.19 7.64 28.31
CA LYS A 173 15.61 7.88 26.93
C LYS A 173 14.85 6.94 26.00
N ILE A 174 14.36 7.47 24.89
CA ILE A 174 13.51 6.76 23.92
C ILE A 174 14.26 6.61 22.60
N ARG A 175 14.38 5.39 22.07
CA ARG A 175 14.94 5.17 20.72
C ARG A 175 14.03 5.70 19.62
N GLN A 176 14.61 6.09 18.49
CA GLN A 176 13.88 6.68 17.36
C GLN A 176 12.65 5.86 16.92
N PRO A 177 12.71 4.52 16.74
CA PRO A 177 11.54 3.76 16.32
C PRO A 177 10.36 3.89 17.30
N ALA A 178 10.64 3.84 18.61
CA ALA A 178 9.60 4.02 19.62
C ALA A 178 9.05 5.46 19.66
N GLN A 179 9.88 6.48 19.40
CA GLN A 179 9.38 7.86 19.27
C GLN A 179 8.35 7.98 18.14
N VAL A 180 8.55 7.30 17.01
CA VAL A 180 7.58 7.29 15.90
C VAL A 180 6.25 6.68 16.35
N ILE A 181 6.29 5.52 17.00
CA ILE A 181 5.09 4.83 17.49
C ILE A 181 4.36 5.66 18.55
N LEU A 182 5.08 6.26 19.50
CA LEU A 182 4.51 7.13 20.52
C LEU A 182 3.90 8.40 19.92
N SER A 183 4.51 8.96 18.87
CA SER A 183 3.95 10.09 18.11
C SER A 183 2.63 9.70 17.45
N GLY A 184 2.58 8.54 16.78
CA GLY A 184 1.34 8.01 16.20
C GLY A 184 0.26 7.80 17.26
N LEU A 185 0.62 7.25 18.41
CA LEU A 185 -0.32 7.00 19.51
C LEU A 185 -0.87 8.30 20.10
N LEU A 186 -0.01 9.32 20.23
CA LEU A 186 -0.39 10.64 20.71
C LEU A 186 -1.36 11.33 19.75
N ILE A 187 -1.07 11.31 18.44
CA ILE A 187 -1.97 11.83 17.40
C ILE A 187 -3.32 11.12 17.45
N MET A 188 -3.32 9.79 17.52
CA MET A 188 -4.54 8.99 17.61
C MET A 188 -5.35 9.34 18.86
N ALA A 189 -4.70 9.45 20.02
CA ALA A 189 -5.36 9.80 21.27
C ALA A 189 -5.96 11.22 21.23
N ASP A 190 -5.24 12.19 20.67
CA ASP A 190 -5.72 13.56 20.48
C ASP A 190 -6.95 13.62 19.56
N TRP A 191 -6.92 12.90 18.43
CA TRP A 191 -8.05 12.83 17.50
C TRP A 191 -9.29 12.15 18.09
N ILE A 192 -9.11 11.10 18.90
CA ILE A 192 -10.20 10.45 19.63
C ILE A 192 -10.77 11.40 20.69
N ALA A 193 -9.91 12.05 21.47
CA ALA A 193 -10.31 12.96 22.53
C ALA A 193 -10.94 14.28 22.03
N SER A 194 -10.59 14.69 20.81
CA SER A 194 -11.13 15.89 20.15
C SER A 194 -12.49 15.68 19.49
N ASN A 195 -13.00 14.44 19.43
CA ASN A 195 -14.31 14.18 18.87
C ASN A 195 -15.42 14.51 19.89
N GLU A 196 -16.19 15.56 19.61
CA GLU A 196 -17.25 16.07 20.50
C GLU A 196 -18.39 15.07 20.75
N TYR A 197 -18.62 14.11 19.85
CA TYR A 197 -19.60 13.05 20.05
C TYR A 197 -19.16 12.07 21.16
N TYR A 198 -17.86 11.74 21.21
CA TYR A 198 -17.28 10.90 22.26
C TYR A 198 -17.03 11.68 23.54
N PHE A 199 -16.46 12.89 23.42
CA PHE A 199 -16.07 13.76 24.52
C PHE A 199 -16.69 15.16 24.40
N PRO A 200 -17.97 15.34 24.79
CA PRO A 200 -18.66 16.62 24.67
C PRO A 200 -17.92 17.79 25.33
N LEU A 201 -17.96 18.97 24.70
CA LEU A 201 -17.33 20.18 25.25
C LEU A 201 -17.91 20.55 26.63
N LEU A 202 -17.08 21.15 27.47
CA LEU A 202 -17.53 21.68 28.77
C LEU A 202 -18.15 23.06 28.58
N SER A 203 -19.08 23.41 29.47
CA SER A 203 -19.56 24.79 29.51
C SER A 203 -18.42 25.73 29.86
N ILE A 204 -18.43 26.94 29.31
CA ILE A 204 -17.47 27.97 29.69
C ILE A 204 -17.51 28.24 31.21
N ASP A 205 -18.65 28.04 31.87
CA ASP A 205 -18.77 28.28 33.31
C ASP A 205 -18.31 27.09 34.19
N ASP A 206 -17.95 25.96 33.59
CA ASP A 206 -17.35 24.84 34.32
C ASP A 206 -15.85 25.08 34.54
N ILE A 207 -15.44 25.15 35.80
CA ILE A 207 -14.04 25.38 36.21
C ILE A 207 -13.24 24.05 36.23
N ALA A 208 -13.94 22.91 36.31
CA ALA A 208 -13.34 21.58 36.30
C ALA A 208 -14.34 20.52 35.80
N VAL A 209 -13.82 19.38 35.34
CA VAL A 209 -14.63 18.20 35.00
C VAL A 209 -15.17 17.59 36.30
N ARG A 210 -16.49 17.58 36.49
CA ARG A 210 -17.13 17.05 37.71
C ARG A 210 -16.91 15.54 37.90
N HIS A 211 -17.08 14.76 36.82
CA HIS A 211 -16.96 13.29 36.83
C HIS A 211 -15.94 12.81 35.77
N PRO A 212 -14.63 12.98 36.01
CA PRO A 212 -13.60 12.69 35.01
C PRO A 212 -13.52 11.20 34.65
N LEU A 213 -13.77 10.30 35.60
CA LEU A 213 -13.77 8.86 35.37
C LEU A 213 -14.94 8.44 34.48
N GLU A 214 -16.14 8.93 34.78
CA GLU A 214 -17.36 8.63 34.00
C GLU A 214 -17.26 9.19 32.58
N ARG A 215 -16.79 10.43 32.41
CA ARG A 215 -16.52 11.02 31.08
C ARG A 215 -15.57 10.16 30.26
N LYS A 216 -14.53 9.62 30.90
CA LYS A 216 -13.59 8.71 30.25
C LYS A 216 -14.27 7.40 29.85
N ILE A 217 -15.01 6.75 30.76
CA ILE A 217 -15.70 5.48 30.49
C ILE A 217 -16.69 5.65 29.33
N LEU A 218 -17.58 6.64 29.40
CA LEU A 218 -18.58 6.91 28.37
C LEU A 218 -17.94 7.22 27.01
N GLY A 219 -16.88 8.05 26.97
CA GLY A 219 -16.18 8.35 25.73
C GLY A 219 -15.51 7.12 25.12
N PHE A 220 -14.92 6.25 25.94
CA PHE A 220 -14.33 4.99 25.49
C PHE A 220 -15.37 3.97 25.04
N GLU A 221 -16.51 3.85 25.73
CA GLU A 221 -17.61 2.96 25.34
C GLU A 221 -18.22 3.36 24.00
N LYS A 222 -18.40 4.67 23.75
CA LYS A 222 -18.87 5.17 22.46
C LYS A 222 -17.90 4.91 21.30
N TRP A 223 -16.59 4.94 21.58
CA TRP A 223 -15.55 4.74 20.57
C TRP A 223 -15.22 3.26 20.32
N LYS A 224 -15.11 2.45 21.38
CA LYS A 224 -14.71 1.05 21.30
C LYS A 224 -15.90 0.17 20.92
N LYS A 225 -16.09 -0.03 19.62
CA LYS A 225 -17.17 -0.88 19.06
C LYS A 225 -16.72 -2.30 18.66
N THR A 226 -15.42 -2.56 18.63
CA THR A 226 -14.88 -3.86 18.17
C THR A 226 -14.01 -4.54 19.22
N GLY A 227 -13.98 -5.88 19.11
CA GLY A 227 -13.13 -6.74 19.91
C GLY A 227 -11.68 -6.77 19.42
N LEU A 228 -10.80 -7.31 20.25
CA LEU A 228 -9.40 -7.53 19.87
C LEU A 228 -9.22 -8.99 19.41
N TRP A 229 -8.67 -9.18 18.21
CA TRP A 229 -8.30 -10.52 17.76
C TRP A 229 -7.09 -11.04 18.55
N GLU A 230 -7.30 -12.12 19.31
CA GLU A 230 -6.24 -12.84 20.03
C GLU A 230 -6.08 -14.26 19.47
N PRO A 231 -5.14 -14.48 18.54
CA PRO A 231 -4.98 -15.79 17.92
C PRO A 231 -4.48 -16.85 18.90
N GLY A 232 -5.16 -18.00 18.90
CA GLY A 232 -4.79 -19.19 19.64
C GLY A 232 -3.57 -19.92 19.03
N VAL A 233 -2.91 -20.75 19.84
CA VAL A 233 -1.85 -21.64 19.36
C VAL A 233 -2.49 -22.97 18.92
N THR A 234 -2.55 -23.21 17.62
CA THR A 234 -3.07 -24.47 17.04
C THR A 234 -1.92 -25.37 16.59
N VAL A 235 -2.02 -26.67 16.90
CA VAL A 235 -0.99 -27.68 16.57
C VAL A 235 -1.44 -28.65 15.47
N ASN A 236 -2.76 -28.76 15.20
CA ASN A 236 -3.29 -29.61 14.14
C ASN A 236 -3.69 -28.77 12.92
N PHE A 237 -2.78 -28.65 11.95
CA PHE A 237 -2.99 -27.83 10.77
C PHE A 237 -4.02 -28.41 9.80
N ASN A 238 -4.16 -29.74 9.69
CA ASN A 238 -5.21 -30.35 8.87
C ASN A 238 -6.60 -29.89 9.31
N ARG A 239 -6.87 -29.95 10.62
CA ARG A 239 -8.13 -29.48 11.19
C ARG A 239 -8.30 -27.96 11.05
N LEU A 240 -7.21 -27.19 11.15
CA LEU A 240 -7.26 -25.74 10.96
C LEU A 240 -7.67 -25.39 9.53
N TYR A 241 -7.05 -25.99 8.52
CA TYR A 241 -7.39 -25.77 7.12
C TYR A 241 -8.81 -26.21 6.78
N GLU A 242 -9.24 -27.37 7.30
CA GLU A 242 -10.62 -27.85 7.14
C GLU A 242 -11.61 -26.86 7.76
N LYS A 243 -11.33 -26.35 8.96
CA LYS A 243 -12.19 -25.36 9.63
C LYS A 243 -12.24 -24.01 8.92
N ARG A 244 -11.10 -23.52 8.42
CA ARG A 244 -10.99 -22.18 7.82
C ARG A 244 -11.43 -22.13 6.36
N PHE A 245 -11.21 -23.22 5.61
CA PHE A 245 -11.34 -23.22 4.15
C PHE A 245 -12.04 -24.43 3.55
N ASP A 246 -12.49 -25.40 4.37
CA ASP A 246 -13.19 -26.61 3.93
C ASP A 246 -12.36 -27.49 2.96
N PHE A 247 -11.03 -27.54 3.16
CA PHE A 247 -10.15 -28.46 2.42
C PHE A 247 -8.94 -28.90 3.23
N GLN A 248 -8.31 -30.01 2.81
CA GLN A 248 -7.06 -30.50 3.40
C GLN A 248 -5.83 -29.79 2.80
N PRO A 249 -4.84 -29.39 3.61
CA PRO A 249 -3.73 -28.58 3.16
C PRO A 249 -2.82 -29.35 2.17
N ARG A 250 -2.32 -28.63 1.17
CA ARG A 250 -1.30 -29.14 0.25
C ARG A 250 0.06 -29.23 0.95
N ASN A 251 1.00 -29.98 0.35
CA ASN A 251 2.33 -30.16 0.93
C ASN A 251 3.05 -28.83 1.24
N VAL A 252 3.05 -27.86 0.32
CA VAL A 252 3.64 -26.54 0.54
C VAL A 252 3.01 -25.79 1.73
N GLN A 253 1.69 -25.91 1.91
CA GLN A 253 0.95 -25.30 3.02
C GLN A 253 1.33 -25.95 4.35
N MET A 254 1.42 -27.28 4.38
CA MET A 254 1.86 -28.03 5.56
C MET A 254 3.30 -27.72 5.95
N VAL A 255 4.24 -27.80 5.00
CA VAL A 255 5.67 -27.52 5.25
C VAL A 255 5.86 -26.09 5.75
N LEU A 256 5.11 -25.12 5.21
CA LEU A 256 5.13 -23.74 5.71
C LEU A 256 4.67 -23.65 7.17
N ALA A 257 3.53 -24.26 7.49
CA ALA A 257 2.99 -24.24 8.84
C ALA A 257 3.94 -24.92 9.85
N ASP A 258 4.48 -26.09 9.50
CA ASP A 258 5.46 -26.80 10.33
C ASP A 258 6.76 -26.00 10.50
N THR A 259 7.22 -25.31 9.47
CA THR A 259 8.40 -24.44 9.54
C THR A 259 8.18 -23.31 10.55
N ILE A 260 7.04 -22.63 10.50
CA ILE A 260 6.71 -21.55 11.44
C ILE A 260 6.57 -22.12 12.86
N ALA A 261 5.89 -23.25 13.03
CA ALA A 261 5.72 -23.92 14.32
C ALA A 261 7.06 -24.24 15.00
N ASN A 262 8.04 -24.73 14.25
CA ASN A 262 9.37 -25.10 14.75
C ASN A 262 10.35 -23.92 14.89
N THR A 263 10.02 -22.76 14.30
CA THR A 263 10.87 -21.56 14.40
C THR A 263 10.65 -20.84 15.73
N ARG A 264 11.73 -20.52 16.45
CA ARG A 264 11.65 -19.85 17.77
C ARG A 264 11.31 -18.36 17.63
N ASN A 265 12.07 -17.64 16.80
CA ASN A 265 11.96 -16.20 16.63
C ASN A 265 11.75 -15.84 15.14
N PRO A 266 10.58 -16.14 14.56
CA PRO A 266 10.30 -15.81 13.16
C PRO A 266 10.10 -14.31 12.99
N GLY A 267 10.71 -13.72 11.94
CA GLY A 267 10.54 -12.31 11.59
C GLY A 267 10.03 -12.13 10.17
N ILE A 268 10.89 -12.39 9.18
CA ILE A 268 10.56 -12.37 7.76
C ILE A 268 10.54 -13.80 7.20
N LEU A 269 9.55 -14.08 6.36
CA LEU A 269 9.39 -15.33 5.64
C LEU A 269 9.10 -15.03 4.17
N ILE A 270 9.76 -15.74 3.27
CA ILE A 270 9.60 -15.64 1.82
C ILE A 270 9.18 -17.02 1.32
N LEU A 271 8.00 -17.10 0.71
CA LEU A 271 7.49 -18.29 0.05
C LEU A 271 7.53 -18.09 -1.47
N GLU A 272 8.38 -18.87 -2.13
CA GLU A 272 8.43 -18.98 -3.58
C GLU A 272 7.76 -20.28 -3.99
N ALA A 273 6.59 -20.18 -4.61
CA ALA A 273 5.81 -21.36 -4.99
C ALA A 273 4.96 -21.12 -6.24
N PRO A 274 4.63 -22.18 -7.00
CA PRO A 274 3.86 -22.06 -8.24
C PRO A 274 2.52 -21.36 -8.03
N MET A 275 2.03 -20.70 -9.07
CA MET A 275 0.67 -20.15 -9.07
C MET A 275 -0.36 -21.27 -8.90
N GLY A 276 -1.45 -20.99 -8.17
CA GLY A 276 -2.53 -21.96 -7.98
C GLY A 276 -2.31 -23.00 -6.86
N ILE A 277 -1.15 -23.03 -6.21
CA ILE A 277 -0.87 -23.94 -5.08
C ILE A 277 -1.52 -23.51 -3.76
N GLY A 278 -2.24 -22.38 -3.74
CA GLY A 278 -2.92 -21.85 -2.54
C GLY A 278 -1.99 -21.06 -1.62
N LYS A 279 -1.17 -20.17 -2.19
CA LYS A 279 -0.26 -19.27 -1.45
C LYS A 279 -1.04 -18.34 -0.51
N THR A 280 -2.22 -17.89 -0.93
CA THR A 280 -3.09 -17.03 -0.13
C THR A 280 -3.52 -17.71 1.16
N GLU A 281 -4.05 -18.94 1.07
CA GLU A 281 -4.48 -19.70 2.25
C GLU A 281 -3.27 -20.16 3.10
N ALA A 282 -2.10 -20.39 2.47
CA ALA A 282 -0.83 -20.58 3.17
C ALA A 282 -0.45 -19.37 4.03
N ALA A 283 -0.58 -18.17 3.47
CA ALA A 283 -0.21 -16.92 4.13
C ALA A 283 -1.16 -16.54 5.27
N LEU A 284 -2.47 -16.79 5.13
CA LEU A 284 -3.44 -16.52 6.20
C LEU A 284 -3.17 -17.40 7.43
N VAL A 285 -2.97 -18.72 7.24
CA VAL A 285 -2.62 -19.63 8.34
C VAL A 285 -1.24 -19.31 8.92
N ALA A 286 -0.27 -18.94 8.09
CA ALA A 286 1.02 -18.46 8.55
C ALA A 286 0.88 -17.18 9.38
N ALA A 287 -0.02 -16.26 9.00
CA ALA A 287 -0.26 -15.03 9.73
C ALA A 287 -0.95 -15.30 11.08
N GLU A 288 -1.90 -16.23 11.18
CA GLU A 288 -2.46 -16.68 12.47
C GLU A 288 -1.34 -17.15 13.42
N GLN A 289 -0.43 -17.99 12.91
CA GLN A 289 0.68 -18.53 13.70
C GLN A 289 1.69 -17.46 14.12
N LEU A 290 2.09 -16.58 13.18
CA LEU A 290 3.02 -15.50 13.47
C LEU A 290 2.40 -14.51 14.45
N ALA A 291 1.11 -14.20 14.30
CA ALA A 291 0.38 -13.33 15.21
C ALA A 291 0.32 -13.94 16.62
N ALA A 292 0.04 -15.24 16.74
CA ALA A 292 0.06 -15.95 18.04
C ALA A 292 1.45 -15.96 18.69
N LYS A 293 2.52 -16.19 17.90
CA LYS A 293 3.90 -16.23 18.37
C LYS A 293 4.46 -14.87 18.76
N THR A 294 4.09 -13.84 18.02
CA THR A 294 4.64 -12.48 18.16
C THR A 294 3.62 -11.50 18.74
N GLY A 295 2.51 -12.00 19.29
CA GLY A 295 1.43 -11.27 19.96
C GLY A 295 0.80 -10.14 19.15
N ARG A 296 0.64 -10.34 17.84
CA ARG A 296 -0.03 -9.38 16.95
C ARG A 296 -1.53 -9.63 16.96
N ASN A 297 -2.28 -8.57 16.74
CA ASN A 297 -3.74 -8.57 16.82
C ASN A 297 -4.38 -8.10 15.50
N GLY A 298 -3.62 -8.12 14.41
CA GLY A 298 -4.10 -7.66 13.11
C GLY A 298 -3.25 -8.15 11.95
N ILE A 299 -3.76 -7.98 10.74
CA ILE A 299 -3.09 -8.38 9.49
C ILE A 299 -3.18 -7.23 8.49
N PHE A 300 -2.10 -7.00 7.75
CA PHE A 300 -2.15 -6.25 6.50
C PHE A 300 -1.89 -7.21 5.34
N PHE A 301 -2.80 -7.26 4.36
CA PHE A 301 -2.64 -8.05 3.14
C PHE A 301 -2.45 -7.09 1.95
N GLY A 302 -1.22 -6.98 1.46
CA GLY A 302 -0.81 -6.09 0.38
C GLY A 302 -0.73 -6.80 -0.98
N LEU A 303 -1.46 -6.28 -1.97
CA LEU A 303 -1.54 -6.86 -3.31
C LEU A 303 -0.98 -5.92 -4.40
N PRO A 304 -0.52 -6.44 -5.56
CA PRO A 304 0.07 -5.61 -6.60
C PRO A 304 -0.92 -4.64 -7.26
N THR A 305 -2.22 -4.97 -7.33
CA THR A 305 -3.23 -4.10 -7.98
C THR A 305 -4.55 -4.04 -7.22
N GLN A 306 -5.37 -3.04 -7.55
CA GLN A 306 -6.73 -2.91 -7.00
C GLN A 306 -7.63 -4.09 -7.39
N ALA A 307 -7.52 -4.57 -8.64
CA ALA A 307 -8.31 -5.71 -9.12
C ALA A 307 -7.99 -6.98 -8.34
N THR A 308 -6.70 -7.22 -8.08
CA THR A 308 -6.27 -8.34 -7.23
C THR A 308 -6.82 -8.21 -5.80
N SER A 309 -6.89 -6.97 -5.27
CA SER A 309 -7.37 -6.70 -3.92
C SER A 309 -8.86 -7.03 -3.77
N ASN A 310 -9.68 -6.60 -4.74
CA ASN A 310 -11.10 -6.95 -4.78
C ASN A 310 -11.32 -8.47 -4.85
N GLY A 311 -10.56 -9.17 -5.70
CA GLY A 311 -10.73 -10.62 -5.89
C GLY A 311 -10.34 -11.48 -4.68
N ILE A 312 -9.42 -11.01 -3.83
CA ILE A 312 -9.01 -11.71 -2.60
C ILE A 312 -9.86 -11.30 -1.39
N PHE A 313 -10.47 -10.12 -1.40
CA PHE A 313 -11.24 -9.59 -0.26
C PHE A 313 -12.28 -10.59 0.28
N SER A 314 -13.15 -11.12 -0.58
CA SER A 314 -14.17 -12.11 -0.20
C SER A 314 -13.60 -13.41 0.39
N ARG A 315 -12.36 -13.78 0.06
CA ARG A 315 -11.69 -14.93 0.67
C ARG A 315 -11.20 -14.63 2.09
N ILE A 316 -10.69 -13.41 2.30
CA ILE A 316 -10.23 -12.95 3.61
C ILE A 316 -11.43 -12.72 4.53
N GLU A 317 -12.53 -12.18 4.00
CA GLU A 317 -13.80 -12.04 4.72
C GLU A 317 -14.31 -13.38 5.25
N LYS A 318 -14.45 -14.40 4.38
CA LYS A 318 -14.83 -15.76 4.81
C LYS A 318 -13.88 -16.36 5.84
N TRP A 319 -12.59 -16.12 5.68
CA TRP A 319 -11.60 -16.53 6.66
C TRP A 319 -11.83 -15.83 8.02
N LEU A 320 -12.09 -14.52 8.03
CA LEU A 320 -12.39 -13.77 9.25
C LEU A 320 -13.68 -14.23 9.92
N GLU A 321 -14.75 -14.47 9.16
CA GLU A 321 -16.00 -15.05 9.69
C GLU A 321 -15.72 -16.37 10.43
N SER A 322 -14.88 -17.22 9.84
CA SER A 322 -14.50 -18.51 10.46
C SER A 322 -13.63 -18.36 11.71
N VAL A 323 -12.85 -17.28 11.82
CA VAL A 323 -12.06 -16.93 13.01
C VAL A 323 -12.98 -16.36 14.08
N GLN A 324 -13.92 -15.50 13.70
CA GLN A 324 -14.87 -14.86 14.60
C GLN A 324 -15.88 -15.83 15.20
N GLY A 325 -16.28 -16.90 14.50
CA GLY A 325 -17.11 -17.97 15.09
C GLY A 325 -16.51 -18.64 16.34
N GLU A 326 -15.26 -18.33 16.70
CA GLU A 326 -14.60 -18.74 17.96
C GLU A 326 -14.59 -17.65 19.04
N LEU A 327 -14.95 -16.41 18.71
CA LEU A 327 -14.93 -15.23 19.57
C LEU A 327 -16.37 -14.78 19.88
N GLU A 328 -16.62 -14.32 21.10
CA GLU A 328 -17.90 -13.71 21.48
C GLU A 328 -18.00 -12.21 21.08
N GLU A 329 -17.01 -11.69 20.35
CA GLU A 329 -16.90 -10.26 19.99
C GLU A 329 -16.85 -10.04 18.46
N ASN A 330 -17.30 -8.86 18.01
CA ASN A 330 -17.25 -8.46 16.60
C ASN A 330 -15.83 -8.03 16.18
N LEU A 331 -15.36 -8.55 15.04
CA LEU A 331 -14.10 -8.16 14.41
C LEU A 331 -14.34 -7.10 13.32
N SER A 332 -13.40 -6.17 13.14
CA SER A 332 -13.44 -5.21 12.03
C SER A 332 -12.51 -5.58 10.89
N ILE A 333 -12.99 -5.44 9.65
CA ILE A 333 -12.17 -5.50 8.44
C ILE A 333 -12.31 -4.20 7.65
N HIS A 334 -11.22 -3.73 7.08
CA HIS A 334 -11.21 -2.62 6.14
C HIS A 334 -10.50 -2.98 4.83
N LEU A 335 -11.16 -2.68 3.70
CA LEU A 335 -10.57 -2.70 2.37
C LEU A 335 -10.00 -1.32 2.04
N VAL A 336 -8.75 -1.25 1.57
CA VAL A 336 -8.00 0.00 1.41
C VAL A 336 -7.37 0.08 0.03
N HIS A 337 -8.04 0.82 -0.83
CA HIS A 337 -7.53 1.36 -2.09
C HIS A 337 -8.44 2.50 -2.55
N GLY A 338 -8.00 3.29 -3.53
CA GLY A 338 -8.73 4.49 -4.02
C GLY A 338 -10.16 4.24 -4.53
N LYS A 339 -10.63 2.98 -4.58
CA LYS A 339 -11.98 2.58 -5.00
C LYS A 339 -12.64 1.57 -4.05
N ALA A 340 -12.11 1.41 -2.84
CA ALA A 340 -12.63 0.41 -1.89
C ALA A 340 -14.10 0.65 -1.55
N GLN A 341 -14.50 1.91 -1.40
CA GLN A 341 -15.89 2.31 -1.16
C GLN A 341 -16.84 2.00 -2.34
N LEU A 342 -16.30 1.70 -3.52
CA LEU A 342 -17.07 1.29 -4.70
C LEU A 342 -17.19 -0.24 -4.83
N ASN A 343 -16.51 -1.01 -3.98
CA ASN A 343 -16.63 -2.46 -3.94
C ASN A 343 -17.96 -2.85 -3.28
N GLU A 344 -18.75 -3.69 -3.94
CA GLU A 344 -20.09 -4.10 -3.47
C GLU A 344 -20.02 -4.87 -2.15
N ASP A 345 -19.09 -5.83 -2.02
CA ASP A 345 -18.89 -6.61 -0.79
C ASP A 345 -18.54 -5.68 0.39
N PHE A 346 -17.61 -4.74 0.17
CA PHE A 346 -17.24 -3.75 1.20
C PHE A 346 -18.38 -2.76 1.52
N SER A 347 -19.18 -2.40 0.52
CA SER A 347 -20.33 -1.51 0.72
C SER A 347 -21.40 -2.16 1.59
N CYS A 348 -21.71 -3.44 1.33
CA CYS A 348 -22.64 -4.21 2.16
C CYS A 348 -22.17 -4.27 3.62
N LEU A 349 -20.88 -4.50 3.86
CA LEU A 349 -20.30 -4.45 5.21
C LEU A 349 -20.40 -3.07 5.87
N SER A 350 -20.30 -1.99 5.08
CA SER A 350 -20.47 -0.62 5.58
C SER A 350 -21.92 -0.21 5.83
N GLU A 351 -22.90 -0.90 5.23
CA GLU A 351 -24.33 -0.67 5.50
C GLU A 351 -24.76 -1.32 6.83
N ASN A 352 -24.08 -2.38 7.25
CA ASN A 352 -24.25 -3.04 8.56
C ASN A 352 -23.80 -2.19 9.77
N ILE A 353 -23.44 -0.92 9.56
CA ILE A 353 -23.01 0.03 10.61
C ILE A 353 -24.19 0.53 11.47
N ASN A 354 -25.44 0.40 11.00
CA ASN A 354 -26.63 1.03 11.60
C ASN A 354 -27.71 0.07 12.13
N ILE A 355 -27.44 -1.22 12.26
CA ILE A 355 -28.46 -2.20 12.69
C ILE A 355 -28.11 -2.73 14.08
N ASP A 356 -28.86 -2.27 15.10
CA ASP A 356 -28.88 -2.85 16.45
C ASP A 356 -29.55 -4.25 16.49
N ASP A 357 -30.02 -4.78 15.35
CA ASP A 357 -30.50 -6.16 15.23
C ASP A 357 -29.35 -7.13 14.96
N ALA A 358 -29.16 -8.04 15.91
CA ALA A 358 -28.08 -9.01 16.01
C ALA A 358 -28.02 -10.09 14.91
N ASP A 359 -28.68 -9.93 13.76
CA ASP A 359 -29.03 -11.09 12.92
C ASP A 359 -28.60 -11.07 11.45
N ASN A 360 -27.75 -10.16 10.94
CA ASN A 360 -27.29 -10.29 9.53
C ASN A 360 -25.89 -9.78 9.14
N GLY A 361 -24.93 -9.65 10.07
CA GLY A 361 -23.52 -9.44 9.68
C GLY A 361 -22.54 -9.52 10.84
N SER A 362 -21.59 -10.47 10.81
CA SER A 362 -20.64 -10.68 11.91
C SER A 362 -19.44 -9.73 11.86
N VAL A 363 -19.05 -9.25 10.67
CA VAL A 363 -17.91 -8.34 10.49
C VAL A 363 -18.40 -6.90 10.29
N ILE A 364 -17.79 -5.93 11.00
CA ILE A 364 -18.26 -4.52 11.03
C ILE A 364 -17.13 -3.54 10.67
N VAL A 365 -17.44 -2.47 9.95
CA VAL A 365 -16.50 -1.36 9.66
C VAL A 365 -16.58 -0.32 10.79
N ASN A 366 -15.46 0.04 11.43
CA ASN A 366 -15.46 1.11 12.45
C ASN A 366 -15.27 2.47 11.76
N GLU A 367 -16.29 3.33 11.86
CA GLU A 367 -16.35 4.64 11.20
C GLU A 367 -15.16 5.55 11.52
N TRP A 368 -14.55 5.43 12.70
CA TRP A 368 -13.36 6.21 13.05
C TRP A 368 -12.16 5.86 12.15
N PHE A 369 -12.06 4.62 11.67
CA PHE A 369 -11.00 4.19 10.75
C PHE A 369 -11.31 4.49 9.28
N SER A 370 -12.54 4.91 8.94
CA SER A 370 -12.96 5.21 7.56
C SER A 370 -12.32 6.47 6.97
N GLY A 371 -11.63 7.29 7.78
CA GLY A 371 -10.85 8.43 7.30
C GLY A 371 -9.58 8.03 6.54
N LYS A 372 -9.21 8.79 5.50
CA LYS A 372 -8.03 8.55 4.64
C LYS A 372 -6.72 8.30 5.41
N LYS A 373 -6.56 8.90 6.59
CA LYS A 373 -5.34 8.83 7.42
C LYS A 373 -5.40 7.74 8.51
N THR A 374 -6.57 7.18 8.78
CA THR A 374 -6.83 6.28 9.92
C THR A 374 -7.01 4.83 9.50
N THR A 375 -7.20 4.54 8.22
CA THR A 375 -7.56 3.17 7.76
C THR A 375 -6.48 2.13 8.02
N SER A 376 -5.20 2.52 7.98
CA SER A 376 -4.10 1.62 8.35
C SER A 376 -4.09 1.18 9.82
N LEU A 377 -4.86 1.85 10.68
CA LEU A 377 -4.96 1.58 12.12
C LEU A 377 -5.98 0.47 12.44
N ASP A 378 -6.93 0.20 11.54
CA ASP A 378 -7.89 -0.89 11.75
C ASP A 378 -7.19 -2.25 11.77
N ASP A 379 -7.65 -3.23 12.55
CA ASP A 379 -6.92 -4.47 12.83
C ASP A 379 -6.67 -5.30 11.56
N PHE A 380 -7.65 -5.46 10.67
CA PHE A 380 -7.52 -6.22 9.42
C PHE A 380 -7.64 -5.33 8.19
N VAL A 381 -6.54 -5.20 7.45
CA VAL A 381 -6.44 -4.27 6.32
C VAL A 381 -6.07 -5.05 5.06
N VAL A 382 -6.94 -5.04 4.05
CA VAL A 382 -6.66 -5.59 2.72
C VAL A 382 -6.48 -4.44 1.75
N GLY A 383 -5.42 -4.40 0.96
CA GLY A 383 -5.22 -3.25 0.07
C GLY A 383 -4.08 -3.42 -0.92
N THR A 384 -3.83 -2.37 -1.70
CA THR A 384 -2.65 -2.38 -2.57
C THR A 384 -1.37 -2.27 -1.74
N VAL A 385 -0.28 -2.86 -2.21
CA VAL A 385 1.04 -2.75 -1.55
C VAL A 385 1.47 -1.30 -1.38
N ASP A 386 1.00 -0.39 -2.23
CA ASP A 386 1.36 1.03 -2.15
C ASP A 386 1.03 1.64 -0.78
N GLN A 387 -0.06 1.18 -0.15
CA GLN A 387 -0.42 1.61 1.20
C GLN A 387 0.67 1.31 2.23
N MET A 388 1.34 0.17 2.04
CA MET A 388 2.53 -0.19 2.80
C MET A 388 3.76 0.58 2.34
N LEU A 389 3.99 0.76 1.03
CA LEU A 389 5.14 1.52 0.52
C LEU A 389 5.15 2.98 1.00
N MET A 390 3.98 3.56 1.21
CA MET A 390 3.79 4.90 1.79
C MET A 390 4.37 5.02 3.22
N VAL A 391 4.58 3.92 3.94
CA VAL A 391 5.32 3.91 5.22
C VAL A 391 6.75 4.42 5.05
N ALA A 392 7.33 4.29 3.85
CA ALA A 392 8.66 4.78 3.54
C ALA A 392 8.67 6.18 2.89
N LEU A 393 7.52 6.86 2.75
CA LEU A 393 7.41 8.17 2.08
C LEU A 393 7.45 9.32 3.09
N LYS A 394 8.15 10.42 2.77
CA LYS A 394 8.11 11.67 3.55
C LYS A 394 6.76 12.37 3.39
N GLN A 395 5.86 12.14 4.33
CA GLN A 395 4.53 12.73 4.33
C GLN A 395 4.06 13.11 5.73
N LYS A 396 3.04 13.95 5.79
CA LYS A 396 2.36 14.35 7.01
C LYS A 396 1.68 13.18 7.70
N HIS A 397 1.65 13.21 9.04
CA HIS A 397 1.09 12.16 9.90
C HIS A 397 1.61 10.75 9.64
N LEU A 398 2.80 10.60 9.05
CA LEU A 398 3.40 9.29 8.73
C LEU A 398 3.46 8.37 9.96
N ALA A 399 3.63 8.94 11.16
CA ALA A 399 3.65 8.21 12.42
C ALA A 399 2.38 7.36 12.67
N LEU A 400 1.20 7.79 12.22
CA LEU A 400 -0.03 7.00 12.30
C LEU A 400 0.06 5.72 11.45
N ARG A 401 0.62 5.81 10.24
CA ARG A 401 0.83 4.64 9.39
C ARG A 401 1.79 3.66 10.07
N HIS A 402 2.93 4.14 10.58
CA HIS A 402 3.84 3.27 11.33
C HIS A 402 3.15 2.62 12.55
N LEU A 403 2.33 3.36 13.29
CA LEU A 403 1.54 2.80 14.40
C LEU A 403 0.62 1.67 13.92
N GLY A 404 -0.14 1.89 12.84
CA GLY A 404 -1.06 0.90 12.28
C GLY A 404 -0.37 -0.41 11.91
N PHE A 405 0.73 -0.33 11.16
CA PHE A 405 1.52 -1.50 10.77
C PHE A 405 2.25 -2.15 11.95
N SER A 406 2.63 -1.40 12.99
CA SER A 406 3.38 -1.91 14.15
C SER A 406 2.63 -2.94 15.00
N ARG A 407 1.34 -3.15 14.77
CA ARG A 407 0.50 -4.11 15.49
C ARG A 407 0.11 -5.34 14.66
N LYS A 408 0.54 -5.40 13.41
CA LYS A 408 0.08 -6.38 12.42
C LYS A 408 1.12 -7.45 12.13
N VAL A 409 0.66 -8.54 11.50
CA VAL A 409 1.47 -9.35 10.58
C VAL A 409 1.26 -8.79 9.18
N VAL A 410 2.34 -8.59 8.43
CA VAL A 410 2.29 -7.99 7.10
C VAL A 410 2.50 -9.06 6.04
N ILE A 411 1.59 -9.17 5.09
CA ILE A 411 1.64 -10.09 3.96
C ILE A 411 1.78 -9.25 2.69
N ILE A 412 2.74 -9.60 1.84
CA ILE A 412 2.96 -8.93 0.56
C ILE A 412 2.92 -9.99 -0.54
N ASP A 413 1.94 -9.88 -1.42
CA ASP A 413 1.75 -10.81 -2.52
C ASP A 413 2.41 -10.34 -3.83
N GLU A 414 2.83 -11.31 -4.63
CA GLU A 414 3.46 -11.15 -5.96
C GLU A 414 4.58 -10.09 -6.04
N VAL A 415 5.53 -10.16 -5.10
CA VAL A 415 6.67 -9.21 -5.00
C VAL A 415 7.58 -9.21 -6.24
N HIS A 416 7.57 -10.27 -7.05
CA HIS A 416 8.33 -10.32 -8.31
C HIS A 416 7.89 -9.24 -9.32
N THR A 417 6.67 -8.72 -9.22
CA THR A 417 6.17 -7.65 -10.11
C THR A 417 6.81 -6.29 -9.83
N TYR A 418 7.59 -6.15 -8.75
CA TYR A 418 8.08 -4.85 -8.28
C TYR A 418 9.34 -4.44 -9.01
N ASP A 419 9.29 -3.24 -9.58
CA ASP A 419 10.41 -2.68 -10.33
C ASP A 419 11.55 -2.19 -9.41
N ALA A 420 12.61 -1.65 -10.02
CA ALA A 420 13.76 -1.12 -9.29
C ALA A 420 13.38 0.05 -8.35
N TYR A 421 12.32 0.80 -8.68
CA TYR A 421 11.87 1.97 -7.94
C TYR A 421 11.04 1.57 -6.72
N MET A 422 9.95 0.82 -6.91
CA MET A 422 9.09 0.28 -5.85
C MET A 422 9.92 -0.51 -4.83
N ASN A 423 10.90 -1.30 -5.30
CA ASN A 423 11.77 -2.05 -4.43
C ASN A 423 12.57 -1.15 -3.46
N GLN A 424 12.93 0.07 -3.84
CA GLN A 424 13.61 1.00 -2.91
C GLN A 424 12.73 1.37 -1.72
N TYR A 425 11.42 1.51 -1.91
CA TYR A 425 10.48 1.74 -0.83
C TYR A 425 10.27 0.46 -0.03
N LEU A 426 10.07 -0.68 -0.69
CA LEU A 426 9.89 -1.97 -0.01
C LEU A 426 11.07 -2.29 0.93
N LEU A 427 12.31 -2.15 0.45
CA LEU A 427 13.50 -2.38 1.28
C LEU A 427 13.55 -1.45 2.50
N GLU A 428 13.08 -0.21 2.36
CA GLU A 428 13.01 0.73 3.48
C GLU A 428 11.90 0.34 4.47
N VAL A 429 10.72 -0.01 3.97
CA VAL A 429 9.63 -0.51 4.82
C VAL A 429 10.08 -1.74 5.61
N LEU A 430 10.77 -2.70 4.97
CA LEU A 430 11.30 -3.89 5.65
C LEU A 430 12.27 -3.54 6.78
N ARG A 431 13.12 -2.50 6.63
CA ARG A 431 13.98 -2.01 7.72
C ARG A 431 13.16 -1.51 8.90
N TRP A 432 12.13 -0.74 8.64
CA TRP A 432 11.23 -0.23 9.69
C TRP A 432 10.40 -1.35 10.33
N MET A 433 9.90 -2.30 9.56
CA MET A 433 9.19 -3.48 10.08
C MET A 433 10.11 -4.33 10.97
N GLY A 434 11.36 -4.54 10.55
CA GLY A 434 12.39 -5.20 11.37
C GLY A 434 12.66 -4.44 12.67
N ALA A 435 12.77 -3.10 12.62
CA ALA A 435 12.96 -2.26 13.81
C ALA A 435 11.79 -2.33 14.81
N TYR A 436 10.58 -2.64 14.32
CA TYR A 436 9.39 -2.86 15.15
C TYR A 436 9.16 -4.34 15.52
N GLY A 437 10.01 -5.26 15.05
CA GLY A 437 9.80 -6.71 15.19
C GLY A 437 8.49 -7.19 14.57
N VAL A 438 7.98 -6.48 13.54
CA VAL A 438 6.75 -6.83 12.81
C VAL A 438 7.04 -8.04 11.93
N PRO A 439 6.26 -9.13 12.02
CA PRO A 439 6.45 -10.25 11.12
C PRO A 439 6.02 -9.91 9.68
N VAL A 440 6.81 -10.32 8.70
CA VAL A 440 6.54 -10.06 7.28
C VAL A 440 6.55 -11.37 6.49
N ILE A 441 5.47 -11.66 5.76
CA ILE A 441 5.35 -12.76 4.81
C ILE A 441 5.43 -12.17 3.40
N ILE A 442 6.35 -12.66 2.59
CA ILE A 442 6.49 -12.31 1.18
C ILE A 442 6.12 -13.53 0.35
N LEU A 443 5.15 -13.36 -0.54
CA LEU A 443 4.74 -14.37 -1.50
C LEU A 443 5.26 -13.97 -2.88
N SER A 444 5.77 -14.95 -3.61
CA SER A 444 6.13 -14.75 -5.00
C SER A 444 5.97 -16.05 -5.80
N ALA A 445 5.65 -15.92 -7.09
CA ALA A 445 5.88 -17.01 -8.02
C ALA A 445 7.36 -17.40 -8.08
N THR A 446 8.30 -16.45 -8.09
CA THR A 446 9.74 -16.72 -8.16
C THR A 446 10.51 -15.43 -7.84
N LEU A 447 11.70 -15.51 -7.23
CA LEU A 447 12.55 -14.35 -6.99
C LEU A 447 14.00 -14.62 -7.37
N PRO A 448 14.68 -13.69 -8.06
CA PRO A 448 16.13 -13.75 -8.21
C PRO A 448 16.82 -13.86 -6.84
N ALA A 449 17.86 -14.69 -6.73
CA ALA A 449 18.54 -14.96 -5.46
C ALA A 449 19.07 -13.66 -4.81
N GLU A 450 19.57 -12.73 -5.61
CA GLU A 450 20.03 -11.42 -5.12
C GLU A 450 18.89 -10.60 -4.49
N ARG A 451 17.70 -10.61 -5.10
CA ARG A 451 16.52 -9.90 -4.57
C ARG A 451 16.08 -10.49 -3.23
N ARG A 452 16.03 -11.82 -3.14
CA ARG A 452 15.76 -12.53 -1.88
C ARG A 452 16.74 -12.12 -0.77
N VAL A 453 18.03 -12.06 -1.10
CA VAL A 453 19.10 -11.62 -0.19
C VAL A 453 18.92 -10.15 0.23
N GLU A 454 18.57 -9.25 -0.68
CA GLU A 454 18.31 -7.83 -0.39
C GLU A 454 17.14 -7.63 0.58
N LEU A 455 16.03 -8.34 0.37
CA LEU A 455 14.83 -8.29 1.22
C LEU A 455 15.16 -8.73 2.66
N LEU A 456 15.79 -9.90 2.80
CA LEU A 456 16.23 -10.43 4.09
C LEU A 456 17.19 -9.48 4.80
N LYS A 457 18.24 -9.03 4.11
CA LYS A 457 19.25 -8.12 4.68
C LYS A 457 18.61 -6.82 5.17
N SER A 458 17.62 -6.29 4.45
CA SER A 458 16.94 -5.06 4.85
C SER A 458 16.11 -5.25 6.11
N TYR A 459 15.38 -6.36 6.23
CA TYR A 459 14.66 -6.69 7.45
C TYR A 459 15.60 -6.91 8.65
N MET A 460 16.66 -7.69 8.46
CA MET A 460 17.64 -8.00 9.50
C MET A 460 18.45 -6.78 9.95
N PHE A 461 18.70 -5.82 9.04
CA PHE A 461 19.25 -4.53 9.41
C PHE A 461 18.35 -3.79 10.40
N GLY A 462 17.03 -3.86 10.20
CA GLY A 462 16.03 -3.34 11.14
C GLY A 462 16.09 -3.99 12.52
N LEU A 463 16.39 -5.30 12.58
CA LEU A 463 16.64 -6.01 13.85
C LEU A 463 17.97 -5.63 14.52
N GLY A 464 18.79 -4.78 13.90
CA GLY A 464 20.11 -4.38 14.38
C GLY A 464 21.25 -5.30 13.96
N LYS A 465 21.03 -6.24 13.03
CA LYS A 465 22.10 -7.05 12.44
C LYS A 465 22.70 -6.35 11.23
N GLU A 466 23.92 -5.83 11.39
CA GLU A 466 24.70 -5.33 10.26
C GLU A 466 25.56 -6.43 9.66
N PHE A 467 25.55 -6.55 8.33
CA PHE A 467 26.42 -7.47 7.61
C PHE A 467 27.61 -6.70 7.03
N ASN A 468 28.82 -7.18 7.29
CA ASN A 468 30.03 -6.69 6.63
C ASN A 468 30.11 -7.17 5.16
N LYS A 469 31.06 -6.65 4.36
CA LYS A 469 31.14 -6.97 2.92
C LYS A 469 31.35 -8.46 2.65
N THR A 470 32.10 -9.16 3.51
CA THR A 470 32.41 -10.59 3.38
C THR A 470 31.19 -11.45 3.71
N GLU A 471 30.54 -11.19 4.84
CA GLU A 471 29.30 -11.86 5.25
C GLU A 471 28.19 -11.67 4.21
N ARG A 472 28.13 -10.47 3.58
CA ARG A 472 27.17 -10.21 2.51
C ARG A 472 27.37 -11.12 1.31
N LYS A 473 28.62 -11.38 0.93
CA LYS A 473 28.97 -12.26 -0.19
C LYS A 473 28.73 -13.72 0.18
N GLN A 474 29.11 -14.12 1.39
CA GLN A 474 28.88 -15.46 1.91
C GLN A 474 27.38 -15.78 1.95
N LEU A 475 26.56 -14.91 2.55
CA LEU A 475 25.11 -15.12 2.60
C LEU A 475 24.49 -15.15 1.20
N ALA A 476 24.98 -14.33 0.26
CA ALA A 476 24.51 -14.37 -1.12
C ALA A 476 24.85 -15.71 -1.81
N HIS A 477 26.04 -16.26 -1.52
CA HIS A 477 26.46 -17.56 -2.03
C HIS A 477 25.67 -18.71 -1.40
N GLU A 478 25.46 -18.71 -0.09
CA GLU A 478 24.70 -19.73 0.66
C GLU A 478 23.22 -19.77 0.24
N LEU A 479 22.63 -18.61 -0.02
CA LEU A 479 21.22 -18.49 -0.44
C LEU A 479 21.03 -18.65 -1.95
N LYS A 480 22.11 -18.83 -2.73
CA LYS A 480 22.03 -19.07 -4.16
C LYS A 480 21.51 -20.49 -4.37
N THR A 481 20.29 -20.59 -4.84
CA THR A 481 19.63 -21.86 -5.13
C THR A 481 18.52 -21.65 -6.13
N ASP A 482 18.38 -22.66 -6.96
CA ASP A 482 17.41 -22.89 -8.02
C ASP A 482 16.33 -23.90 -7.59
N ALA A 483 16.38 -24.38 -6.33
CA ALA A 483 15.33 -25.21 -5.74
C ALA A 483 13.97 -24.48 -5.76
N TYR A 484 12.93 -25.24 -6.10
CA TYR A 484 11.59 -24.71 -6.26
C TYR A 484 10.54 -25.82 -6.06
N PRO A 485 9.53 -25.67 -5.18
CA PRO A 485 9.26 -24.52 -4.30
C PRO A 485 10.39 -24.23 -3.30
N LEU A 486 10.35 -23.06 -2.66
CA LEU A 486 11.34 -22.65 -1.68
C LEU A 486 10.69 -21.82 -0.56
N ILE A 487 11.04 -22.15 0.69
CA ILE A 487 10.78 -21.28 1.84
C ILE A 487 12.11 -20.74 2.34
N THR A 488 12.22 -19.42 2.45
CA THR A 488 13.39 -18.75 3.05
C THR A 488 12.91 -17.89 4.20
N TYR A 489 13.52 -18.01 5.38
CA TYR A 489 13.07 -17.29 6.57
C TYR A 489 14.23 -16.98 7.52
N ASN A 490 13.99 -16.13 8.52
CA ASN A 490 14.92 -15.93 9.62
C ASN A 490 14.45 -16.59 10.92
N ASN A 491 15.40 -17.05 11.72
CA ASN A 491 15.19 -17.44 13.11
C ASN A 491 16.08 -16.55 13.98
N GLY A 492 15.54 -15.45 14.48
CA GLY A 492 16.34 -14.39 15.10
C GLY A 492 17.32 -13.79 14.09
N THR A 493 18.61 -13.98 14.33
CA THR A 493 19.69 -13.47 13.46
C THR A 493 20.18 -14.49 12.43
N GLU A 494 19.69 -15.73 12.44
CA GLU A 494 20.06 -16.77 11.47
C GLU A 494 19.10 -16.79 10.28
N VAL A 495 19.60 -17.15 9.10
CA VAL A 495 18.79 -17.31 7.89
C VAL A 495 18.75 -18.79 7.51
N CYS A 496 17.57 -19.30 7.20
CA CYS A 496 17.30 -20.70 6.92
C CYS A 496 16.56 -20.86 5.58
N GLN A 497 16.74 -22.01 4.93
CA GLN A 497 16.03 -22.38 3.71
C GLN A 497 15.48 -23.81 3.81
N ILE A 498 14.25 -24.00 3.36
CA ILE A 498 13.64 -25.32 3.13
C ILE A 498 13.47 -25.50 1.63
N LYS A 499 14.13 -26.54 1.11
CA LYS A 499 14.19 -26.87 -0.33
C LYS A 499 13.46 -28.17 -0.66
N GLU A 500 13.22 -29.00 0.35
CA GLU A 500 12.61 -30.32 0.20
C GLU A 500 11.09 -30.22 0.32
N PHE A 501 10.40 -30.52 -0.78
CA PHE A 501 8.95 -30.59 -0.89
C PHE A 501 8.57 -31.90 -1.58
N GLN A 502 7.34 -32.36 -1.39
CA GLN A 502 6.83 -33.50 -2.16
C GLN A 502 6.74 -33.13 -3.65
N GLU A 503 7.07 -34.08 -4.53
CA GLU A 503 6.98 -33.89 -5.97
C GLU A 503 5.57 -33.50 -6.41
N SER A 504 5.49 -32.44 -7.20
CA SER A 504 4.24 -31.96 -7.82
C SER A 504 4.10 -32.53 -9.24
N LYS A 505 2.86 -32.56 -9.77
CA LYS A 505 2.62 -32.95 -11.16
C LYS A 505 3.47 -32.11 -12.12
N HIS A 506 4.26 -32.79 -12.96
CA HIS A 506 5.07 -32.14 -13.98
C HIS A 506 4.21 -31.85 -15.21
N LYS A 507 4.41 -30.66 -15.77
CA LYS A 507 3.79 -30.28 -17.03
C LYS A 507 4.85 -29.85 -18.02
N ARG A 508 5.04 -30.66 -19.06
CA ARG A 508 5.93 -30.35 -20.17
C ARG A 508 5.19 -29.54 -21.22
N ILE A 509 5.61 -28.30 -21.42
CA ILE A 509 5.07 -27.38 -22.42
C ILE A 509 6.05 -27.29 -23.58
N ILE A 510 5.56 -27.43 -24.81
CA ILE A 510 6.35 -27.18 -26.02
C ILE A 510 6.33 -25.70 -26.34
N ILE A 511 7.50 -25.14 -26.65
CA ILE A 511 7.70 -23.74 -27.00
C ILE A 511 8.18 -23.66 -28.45
N GLU A 512 7.46 -22.90 -29.28
CA GLU A 512 7.84 -22.67 -30.67
C GLU A 512 7.89 -21.17 -30.97
N LYS A 513 8.93 -20.74 -31.70
CA LYS A 513 9.02 -19.35 -32.17
C LYS A 513 8.12 -19.19 -33.39
N LEU A 514 7.29 -18.16 -33.40
CA LEU A 514 6.33 -17.90 -34.45
C LEU A 514 6.61 -16.56 -35.14
N LYS A 515 6.59 -16.56 -36.47
CA LYS A 515 6.64 -15.32 -37.25
C LYS A 515 5.23 -14.77 -37.46
N GLU A 516 5.12 -13.45 -37.54
CA GLU A 516 3.84 -12.75 -37.60
C GLU A 516 3.00 -13.11 -38.84
N ASP A 517 3.65 -13.34 -39.98
CA ASP A 517 3.02 -13.73 -41.25
C ASP A 517 2.38 -15.13 -41.20
N GLN A 518 2.81 -15.98 -40.26
CA GLN A 518 2.28 -17.33 -40.06
C GLN A 518 1.10 -17.37 -39.08
N LEU A 519 0.86 -16.29 -38.33
CA LEU A 519 -0.09 -16.25 -37.21
C LEU A 519 -1.52 -16.61 -37.63
N LEU A 520 -2.02 -16.06 -38.74
CA LEU A 520 -3.38 -16.32 -39.20
C LEU A 520 -3.60 -17.79 -39.56
N ASN A 521 -2.64 -18.40 -40.27
CA ASN A 521 -2.74 -19.79 -40.70
C ASN A 521 -2.69 -20.72 -39.50
N LEU A 522 -1.79 -20.48 -38.55
CA LEU A 522 -1.70 -21.24 -37.31
C LEU A 522 -3.02 -21.22 -36.54
N ILE A 523 -3.62 -20.04 -36.34
CA ILE A 523 -4.88 -19.90 -35.60
C ILE A 523 -6.02 -20.63 -36.32
N LYS A 524 -6.13 -20.49 -37.65
CA LYS A 524 -7.15 -21.21 -38.43
C LYS A 524 -7.00 -22.71 -38.29
N ASP A 525 -5.77 -23.21 -38.33
CA ASP A 525 -5.46 -24.63 -38.22
C ASP A 525 -5.71 -25.16 -36.80
N ALA A 526 -5.38 -24.38 -35.78
CA ALA A 526 -5.62 -24.70 -34.38
C ALA A 526 -7.11 -24.71 -33.99
N LEU A 527 -7.97 -23.99 -34.72
CA LEU A 527 -9.41 -23.95 -34.44
C LEU A 527 -10.23 -25.01 -35.20
N ARG A 528 -9.64 -25.77 -36.13
CA ARG A 528 -10.37 -26.71 -37.01
C ARG A 528 -11.23 -27.73 -36.23
N ASP A 529 -10.65 -28.33 -35.20
CA ASP A 529 -11.31 -29.33 -34.35
C ASP A 529 -11.86 -28.74 -33.03
N GLY A 530 -11.92 -27.41 -32.94
CA GLY A 530 -12.24 -26.66 -31.73
C GLY A 530 -11.03 -26.38 -30.85
N GLY A 531 -11.26 -25.66 -29.76
CA GLY A 531 -10.24 -25.22 -28.81
C GLY A 531 -10.33 -23.73 -28.50
N VAL A 532 -9.88 -23.37 -27.30
CA VAL A 532 -9.80 -21.97 -26.86
C VAL A 532 -8.36 -21.51 -26.86
N ILE A 533 -8.06 -20.54 -27.73
CA ILE A 533 -6.71 -20.02 -27.96
C ILE A 533 -6.54 -18.71 -27.19
N GLY A 534 -5.52 -18.61 -26.37
CA GLY A 534 -5.10 -17.34 -25.77
C GLY A 534 -4.05 -16.64 -26.63
N LEU A 535 -4.22 -15.34 -26.90
CA LEU A 535 -3.24 -14.49 -27.56
C LEU A 535 -2.90 -13.30 -26.66
N ILE A 536 -1.77 -13.38 -25.97
CA ILE A 536 -1.33 -12.37 -25.01
C ILE A 536 -0.27 -11.47 -25.64
N VAL A 537 -0.57 -10.18 -25.74
CA VAL A 537 0.32 -9.19 -26.37
C VAL A 537 0.71 -8.09 -25.39
N ASN A 538 1.84 -7.42 -25.66
CA ASN A 538 2.44 -6.53 -24.66
C ASN A 538 1.79 -5.14 -24.58
N THR A 539 1.01 -4.72 -25.59
CA THR A 539 0.40 -3.38 -25.63
C THR A 539 -1.08 -3.39 -26.02
N VAL A 540 -1.83 -2.42 -25.49
CA VAL A 540 -3.27 -2.25 -25.78
C VAL A 540 -3.52 -2.04 -27.27
N LYS A 541 -2.72 -1.16 -27.91
CA LYS A 541 -2.84 -0.85 -29.34
C LYS A 541 -2.66 -2.09 -30.21
N ARG A 542 -1.74 -2.98 -29.85
CA ARG A 542 -1.52 -4.24 -30.55
C ARG A 542 -2.67 -5.23 -30.34
N ALA A 543 -3.19 -5.34 -29.12
CA ALA A 543 -4.34 -6.17 -28.80
C ALA A 543 -5.58 -5.76 -29.61
N GLN A 544 -5.87 -4.46 -29.67
CA GLN A 544 -6.98 -3.90 -30.45
C GLN A 544 -6.84 -4.20 -31.94
N LYS A 545 -5.65 -3.96 -32.52
CA LYS A 545 -5.38 -4.25 -33.95
C LYS A 545 -5.58 -5.71 -34.30
N LEU A 546 -5.05 -6.62 -33.47
CA LEU A 546 -5.19 -8.06 -33.71
C LEU A 546 -6.64 -8.51 -33.51
N ALA A 547 -7.36 -7.95 -32.53
CA ALA A 547 -8.77 -8.25 -32.34
C ALA A 547 -9.63 -7.83 -33.53
N GLN A 548 -9.43 -6.61 -34.05
CA GLN A 548 -10.12 -6.16 -35.26
C GLN A 548 -9.78 -7.05 -36.46
N TYR A 549 -8.50 -7.37 -36.64
CA TYR A 549 -8.05 -8.24 -37.74
C TYR A 549 -8.67 -9.63 -37.67
N PHE A 550 -8.69 -10.29 -36.50
CA PHE A 550 -9.27 -11.62 -36.37
C PHE A 550 -10.79 -11.60 -36.39
N ALA A 551 -11.44 -10.56 -35.86
CA ALA A 551 -12.89 -10.39 -35.96
C ALA A 551 -13.32 -10.28 -37.43
N GLU A 552 -12.59 -9.53 -38.26
CA GLU A 552 -12.83 -9.41 -39.70
C GLU A 552 -12.66 -10.76 -40.43
N LYS A 553 -11.67 -11.57 -40.05
CA LYS A 553 -11.32 -12.81 -40.76
C LYS A 553 -12.07 -14.06 -40.29
N LEU A 554 -12.48 -14.11 -39.03
CA LEU A 554 -13.04 -15.30 -38.38
C LEU A 554 -14.47 -15.09 -37.85
N GLY A 555 -14.95 -13.85 -37.85
CA GLY A 555 -16.24 -13.47 -37.30
C GLY A 555 -16.11 -12.85 -35.92
N GLU A 556 -17.03 -11.92 -35.63
CA GLU A 556 -17.03 -11.15 -34.40
C GLU A 556 -17.17 -12.01 -33.14
N ASP A 557 -18.08 -12.99 -33.18
CA ASP A 557 -18.38 -13.88 -32.06
C ASP A 557 -17.23 -14.84 -31.72
N MET A 558 -16.19 -14.91 -32.55
CA MET A 558 -15.03 -15.78 -32.32
C MET A 558 -13.97 -15.13 -31.44
N VAL A 559 -14.00 -13.81 -31.27
CA VAL A 559 -12.90 -13.04 -30.66
C VAL A 559 -13.39 -12.29 -29.43
N GLU A 560 -12.76 -12.56 -28.30
CA GLU A 560 -12.87 -11.70 -27.10
C GLU A 560 -11.61 -10.87 -26.91
N LEU A 561 -11.79 -9.67 -26.37
CA LEU A 561 -10.71 -8.74 -26.09
C LEU A 561 -10.77 -8.27 -24.63
N LEU A 562 -9.64 -8.33 -23.94
CA LEU A 562 -9.50 -7.80 -22.57
C LEU A 562 -8.20 -7.03 -22.38
N HIS A 563 -8.31 -5.76 -21.94
CA HIS A 563 -7.17 -4.92 -21.58
C HIS A 563 -7.57 -3.78 -20.63
N SER A 564 -6.61 -2.94 -20.23
CA SER A 564 -6.81 -1.84 -19.27
C SER A 564 -7.49 -0.59 -19.86
N GLY A 565 -7.86 -0.60 -21.14
CA GLY A 565 -8.38 0.56 -21.88
C GLY A 565 -9.91 0.60 -21.95
N PHE A 566 -10.60 -0.27 -21.24
CA PHE A 566 -12.05 -0.22 -21.07
C PHE A 566 -12.41 0.66 -19.87
N ILE A 567 -13.63 1.22 -19.88
CA ILE A 567 -14.25 1.77 -18.69
C ILE A 567 -14.29 0.66 -17.62
N ALA A 568 -14.00 1.00 -16.36
CA ALA A 568 -13.79 0.01 -15.31
C ALA A 568 -14.99 -0.94 -15.11
N THR A 569 -16.22 -0.46 -15.23
CA THR A 569 -17.46 -1.26 -15.21
C THR A 569 -17.51 -2.25 -16.38
N HIS A 570 -17.24 -1.79 -17.61
CA HIS A 570 -17.21 -2.64 -18.81
C HIS A 570 -16.09 -3.69 -18.71
N ARG A 571 -14.93 -3.30 -18.17
CA ARG A 571 -13.81 -4.23 -17.92
C ARG A 571 -14.20 -5.31 -16.92
N ALA A 572 -14.81 -4.94 -15.79
CA ALA A 572 -15.26 -5.89 -14.78
C ALA A 572 -16.30 -6.87 -15.35
N GLN A 573 -17.21 -6.38 -16.18
CA GLN A 573 -18.18 -7.23 -16.88
C GLN A 573 -17.48 -8.21 -17.84
N LYS A 574 -16.54 -7.76 -18.67
CA LYS A 574 -15.75 -8.62 -19.56
C LYS A 574 -14.91 -9.65 -18.79
N GLU A 575 -14.33 -9.27 -17.65
CA GLU A 575 -13.62 -10.21 -16.77
C GLU A 575 -14.56 -11.30 -16.23
N LYS A 576 -15.77 -10.94 -15.81
CA LYS A 576 -16.80 -11.86 -15.34
C LYS A 576 -17.24 -12.83 -16.45
N GLU A 577 -17.51 -12.32 -17.64
CA GLU A 577 -17.84 -13.12 -18.82
C GLU A 577 -16.72 -14.10 -19.17
N LEU A 578 -15.47 -13.65 -19.14
CA LEU A 578 -14.31 -14.50 -19.40
C LEU A 578 -14.18 -15.63 -18.37
N LEU A 579 -14.38 -15.35 -17.08
CA LEU A 579 -14.39 -16.37 -16.03
C LEU A 579 -15.55 -17.36 -16.20
N GLN A 580 -16.72 -16.91 -16.66
CA GLN A 580 -17.85 -17.80 -16.96
C GLN A 580 -17.61 -18.69 -18.19
N MET A 581 -16.80 -18.23 -19.15
CA MET A 581 -16.44 -18.97 -20.36
C MET A 581 -15.28 -19.95 -20.15
N ILE A 582 -14.20 -19.54 -19.48
CA ILE A 582 -12.95 -20.33 -19.41
C ILE A 582 -12.37 -20.46 -18.00
N GLY A 583 -13.14 -20.11 -16.97
CA GLY A 583 -12.76 -20.31 -15.59
C GLY A 583 -12.99 -21.74 -15.07
N LYS A 584 -12.70 -21.95 -13.79
CA LYS A 584 -12.90 -23.24 -13.12
C LYS A 584 -14.40 -23.59 -13.08
N LYS A 585 -14.77 -24.76 -13.61
CA LYS A 585 -16.18 -25.22 -13.80
C LYS A 585 -17.00 -24.38 -14.78
N ALA A 586 -16.36 -23.61 -15.67
CA ALA A 586 -17.01 -22.82 -16.71
C ALA A 586 -17.69 -23.68 -17.78
N LYS A 587 -18.66 -23.09 -18.50
CA LYS A 587 -19.24 -23.66 -19.72
C LYS A 587 -18.37 -23.27 -20.92
N ARG A 588 -17.32 -24.04 -21.19
CA ARG A 588 -16.34 -23.72 -22.23
C ARG A 588 -16.98 -23.68 -23.63
N PRO A 589 -16.71 -22.64 -24.44
CA PRO A 589 -17.11 -22.62 -25.83
C PRO A 589 -16.36 -23.70 -26.64
N LYS A 590 -16.96 -24.18 -27.73
CA LYS A 590 -16.31 -25.15 -28.63
C LYS A 590 -15.03 -24.59 -29.24
N GLN A 591 -15.06 -23.32 -29.64
CA GLN A 591 -13.95 -22.62 -30.27
C GLN A 591 -14.02 -21.12 -29.94
N LYS A 592 -12.89 -20.51 -29.58
CA LYS A 592 -12.80 -19.08 -29.27
C LYS A 592 -11.35 -18.61 -29.29
N ILE A 593 -11.13 -17.34 -29.61
CA ILE A 593 -9.85 -16.64 -29.46
C ILE A 593 -10.02 -15.58 -28.38
N ILE A 594 -9.17 -15.61 -27.37
CA ILE A 594 -9.14 -14.61 -26.31
C ILE A 594 -7.86 -13.81 -26.47
N ILE A 595 -7.99 -12.54 -26.83
CA ILE A 595 -6.88 -11.62 -27.02
C ILE A 595 -6.81 -10.69 -25.81
N GLY A 596 -5.62 -10.45 -25.29
CA GLY A 596 -5.49 -9.43 -24.28
C GLY A 596 -4.06 -9.09 -23.92
N THR A 597 -3.93 -8.22 -22.92
CA THR A 597 -2.65 -7.75 -22.43
C THR A 597 -2.30 -8.39 -21.08
N GLN A 598 -1.37 -7.80 -20.33
CA GLN A 598 -0.94 -8.26 -19.00
C GLN A 598 -2.10 -8.37 -17.98
N VAL A 599 -3.27 -7.81 -18.27
CA VAL A 599 -4.48 -7.98 -17.44
C VAL A 599 -4.90 -9.46 -17.35
N ILE A 600 -4.69 -10.24 -18.43
CA ILE A 600 -4.98 -11.69 -18.45
C ILE A 600 -4.00 -12.49 -17.58
N GLU A 601 -2.79 -11.96 -17.37
CA GLU A 601 -1.72 -12.63 -16.63
C GLU A 601 -2.00 -12.67 -15.12
N GLN A 602 -2.60 -11.61 -14.56
CA GLN A 602 -2.72 -11.40 -13.12
C GLN A 602 -4.12 -11.74 -12.60
N SER A 603 -4.19 -12.63 -11.60
CA SER A 603 -5.37 -12.92 -10.76
C SER A 603 -6.66 -13.44 -11.39
N LEU A 604 -6.71 -13.72 -12.69
CA LEU A 604 -7.81 -14.45 -13.32
C LEU A 604 -7.54 -15.96 -13.30
N ASP A 605 -8.50 -16.77 -12.81
CA ASP A 605 -8.39 -18.24 -12.80
C ASP A 605 -8.92 -18.85 -14.10
N ILE A 606 -8.21 -18.62 -15.21
CA ILE A 606 -8.59 -18.99 -16.58
C ILE A 606 -7.68 -20.06 -17.18
N ASP A 607 -8.20 -20.77 -18.19
CA ASP A 607 -7.54 -21.90 -18.86
C ASP A 607 -7.60 -21.82 -20.39
N PHE A 608 -6.45 -21.94 -21.06
CA PHE A 608 -6.33 -22.02 -22.52
C PHE A 608 -5.89 -23.41 -22.99
N ASP A 609 -6.35 -23.81 -24.18
CA ASP A 609 -5.95 -25.04 -24.88
C ASP A 609 -4.62 -24.88 -25.62
N MET A 610 -4.41 -23.70 -26.22
CA MET A 610 -3.16 -23.27 -26.85
C MET A 610 -2.88 -21.81 -26.48
N LEU A 611 -1.61 -21.46 -26.31
CA LEU A 611 -1.21 -20.09 -25.99
C LEU A 611 -0.30 -19.51 -27.06
N ILE A 612 -0.53 -18.26 -27.41
CA ILE A 612 0.35 -17.44 -28.23
C ILE A 612 0.69 -16.22 -27.38
N SER A 613 1.96 -15.89 -27.25
CA SER A 613 2.42 -14.77 -26.44
C SER A 613 3.44 -13.94 -27.21
N ASP A 614 3.37 -12.62 -27.15
CA ASP A 614 4.54 -11.78 -27.44
C ASP A 614 5.68 -12.14 -26.47
N LEU A 615 6.92 -11.99 -26.93
CA LEU A 615 8.11 -12.10 -26.11
C LEU A 615 8.04 -11.10 -24.95
N ALA A 616 8.27 -11.57 -23.74
CA ALA A 616 8.26 -10.79 -22.51
C ALA A 616 9.37 -11.32 -21.60
N PRO A 617 9.79 -10.58 -20.55
CA PRO A 617 10.67 -11.13 -19.52
C PRO A 617 10.23 -12.52 -19.04
N MET A 618 11.22 -13.39 -18.78
CA MET A 618 10.99 -14.83 -18.54
C MET A 618 9.99 -15.15 -17.43
N ASP A 619 10.01 -14.38 -16.35
CA ASP A 619 9.06 -14.49 -15.24
C ASP A 619 7.61 -14.21 -15.67
N LEU A 620 7.37 -13.18 -16.49
CA LEU A 620 6.05 -12.86 -17.03
C LEU A 620 5.61 -13.89 -18.09
N LEU A 621 6.53 -14.34 -18.95
CA LEU A 621 6.25 -15.40 -19.93
C LEU A 621 5.81 -16.69 -19.21
N ILE A 622 6.50 -17.10 -18.16
CA ILE A 622 6.13 -18.27 -17.35
C ILE A 622 4.77 -18.08 -16.65
N GLN A 623 4.43 -16.87 -16.20
CA GLN A 623 3.10 -16.60 -15.64
C GLN A 623 1.99 -16.77 -16.67
N ARG A 624 2.23 -16.32 -17.91
CA ARG A 624 1.32 -16.57 -19.04
C ARG A 624 1.19 -18.07 -19.32
N LEU A 625 2.29 -18.82 -19.30
CA LEU A 625 2.28 -20.29 -19.43
C LEU A 625 1.46 -20.98 -18.32
N GLY A 626 1.35 -20.38 -17.13
CA GLY A 626 0.51 -20.86 -16.03
C GLY A 626 -1.00 -20.79 -16.30
N ARG A 627 -1.42 -20.24 -17.45
CA ARG A 627 -2.82 -20.22 -17.95
C ARG A 627 -3.06 -21.26 -19.04
N LEU A 628 -2.01 -21.75 -19.69
CA LEU A 628 -2.10 -22.89 -20.58
C LEU A 628 -2.37 -24.13 -19.73
N HIS A 629 -3.28 -25.01 -20.16
CA HIS A 629 -3.86 -26.17 -19.44
C HIS A 629 -3.73 -26.10 -17.91
N ARG A 630 -4.43 -25.14 -17.31
CA ARG A 630 -4.40 -24.85 -15.88
C ARG A 630 -5.28 -25.79 -15.06
N HIS A 631 -6.39 -26.26 -15.64
CA HIS A 631 -7.35 -27.14 -14.98
C HIS A 631 -7.29 -28.55 -15.59
N ASP A 632 -7.07 -29.56 -14.73
CA ASP A 632 -6.88 -30.96 -15.13
C ASP A 632 -8.18 -31.63 -15.65
N ASP A 633 -9.35 -31.15 -15.21
CA ASP A 633 -10.64 -31.79 -15.49
C ASP A 633 -11.23 -31.45 -16.87
N ILE A 634 -10.50 -30.69 -17.69
CA ILE A 634 -10.97 -30.23 -19.01
C ILE A 634 -10.63 -31.28 -20.08
N LYS A 635 -11.66 -31.79 -20.76
CA LYS A 635 -11.48 -32.64 -21.95
C LYS A 635 -11.08 -31.76 -23.15
N ARG A 636 -9.85 -31.91 -23.62
CA ARG A 636 -9.30 -31.12 -24.73
C ARG A 636 -9.50 -31.81 -26.08
N PRO A 637 -9.62 -31.05 -27.18
CA PRO A 637 -9.54 -31.61 -28.53
C PRO A 637 -8.20 -32.33 -28.75
N ALA A 638 -8.17 -33.35 -29.62
CA ALA A 638 -6.98 -34.17 -29.87
C ALA A 638 -5.74 -33.33 -30.26
N GLN A 639 -5.95 -32.27 -31.04
CA GLN A 639 -4.90 -31.34 -31.47
C GLN A 639 -4.29 -30.53 -30.31
N HIS A 640 -4.99 -30.41 -29.18
CA HIS A 640 -4.59 -29.63 -28.00
C HIS A 640 -4.36 -30.48 -26.75
N GLU A 641 -4.18 -31.80 -26.90
CA GLU A 641 -3.83 -32.67 -25.77
C GLU A 641 -2.46 -32.32 -25.19
N GLN A 642 -1.51 -31.97 -26.06
CA GLN A 642 -0.20 -31.49 -25.64
C GLN A 642 -0.20 -29.97 -25.48
N PRO A 643 0.25 -29.41 -24.34
CA PRO A 643 0.29 -27.97 -24.15
C PRO A 643 1.37 -27.33 -25.04
N HIS A 644 0.93 -26.52 -25.99
CA HIS A 644 1.78 -25.76 -26.90
C HIS A 644 1.69 -24.25 -26.63
N CYS A 645 2.85 -23.60 -26.61
CA CYS A 645 2.97 -22.15 -26.57
C CYS A 645 3.81 -21.63 -27.73
N TYR A 646 3.26 -20.66 -28.47
CA TYR A 646 3.96 -19.96 -29.54
C TYR A 646 4.44 -18.59 -29.05
N VAL A 647 5.68 -18.24 -29.35
CA VAL A 647 6.29 -16.96 -28.95
C VAL A 647 6.49 -16.08 -30.17
N LEU A 648 5.80 -14.93 -30.19
CA LEU A 648 5.91 -13.86 -31.20
C LEU A 648 6.99 -12.84 -30.81
N GLY A 649 7.48 -12.09 -31.80
CA GLY A 649 8.35 -10.92 -31.56
C GLY A 649 9.80 -11.27 -31.24
N THR A 650 10.24 -12.51 -31.48
CA THR A 650 11.67 -12.85 -31.46
C THR A 650 12.37 -12.30 -32.70
N SER A 651 13.62 -11.87 -32.55
CA SER A 651 14.42 -11.27 -33.61
C SER A 651 15.87 -11.74 -33.56
N ASP A 652 16.35 -12.32 -34.67
CA ASP A 652 17.75 -12.74 -34.81
C ASP A 652 18.71 -11.53 -34.81
N GLN A 653 18.19 -10.34 -35.12
CA GLN A 653 18.95 -9.09 -35.14
C GLN A 653 18.86 -8.29 -33.83
N LEU A 654 18.21 -8.85 -32.80
CA LEU A 654 17.86 -8.20 -31.53
C LEU A 654 17.09 -6.89 -31.70
N GLU A 655 16.27 -6.83 -32.75
CA GLU A 655 15.36 -5.72 -33.05
C GLU A 655 13.94 -6.13 -32.67
N PHE A 656 13.45 -5.60 -31.57
CA PHE A 656 12.14 -5.93 -31.02
C PHE A 656 11.09 -4.88 -31.40
N GLU A 657 9.82 -5.26 -31.29
CA GLU A 657 8.69 -4.35 -31.54
C GLU A 657 8.71 -3.16 -30.57
N GLU A 658 8.49 -1.94 -31.09
CA GLU A 658 8.67 -0.68 -30.34
C GLU A 658 7.90 -0.65 -29.01
N GLY A 659 6.66 -1.15 -28.99
CA GLY A 659 5.85 -1.26 -27.78
C GLY A 659 6.47 -2.17 -26.73
N SER A 660 6.96 -3.34 -27.13
CA SER A 660 7.63 -4.32 -26.27
C SER A 660 8.95 -3.78 -25.73
N SER A 661 9.76 -3.14 -26.58
CA SER A 661 11.00 -2.44 -26.19
C SER A 661 10.74 -1.30 -25.22
N PHE A 662 9.68 -0.53 -25.43
CA PHE A 662 9.30 0.57 -24.52
C PHE A 662 8.89 0.05 -23.14
N VAL A 663 8.11 -1.04 -23.09
CA VAL A 663 7.59 -1.63 -21.84
C VAL A 663 8.69 -2.34 -21.04
N TYR A 664 9.48 -3.22 -21.67
CA TYR A 664 10.42 -4.11 -20.96
C TYR A 664 11.89 -3.78 -21.16
N GLY A 665 12.25 -3.09 -22.25
CA GLY A 665 13.62 -2.83 -22.66
C GLY A 665 14.25 -4.02 -23.40
N ASP A 666 15.08 -3.71 -24.39
CA ASP A 666 15.67 -4.70 -25.31
C ASP A 666 16.55 -5.74 -24.60
N TYR A 667 17.21 -5.34 -23.51
CA TYR A 667 18.13 -6.21 -22.77
C TYR A 667 17.45 -7.47 -22.19
N LEU A 668 16.30 -7.30 -21.52
CA LEU A 668 15.58 -8.43 -20.93
C LEU A 668 14.92 -9.31 -21.99
N LEU A 669 14.44 -8.70 -23.09
CA LEU A 669 13.89 -9.42 -24.24
C LEU A 669 14.97 -10.29 -24.90
N ALA A 670 16.16 -9.73 -25.16
CA ALA A 670 17.30 -10.44 -25.73
C ALA A 670 17.72 -11.63 -24.85
N ARG A 671 17.83 -11.44 -23.54
CA ARG A 671 18.17 -12.52 -22.60
C ARG A 671 17.09 -13.59 -22.56
N THR A 672 15.81 -13.20 -22.53
CA THR A 672 14.71 -14.17 -22.54
C THR A 672 14.75 -15.00 -23.80
N GLN A 673 14.86 -14.38 -24.98
CA GLN A 673 14.96 -15.08 -26.26
C GLN A 673 16.13 -16.07 -26.30
N TYR A 674 17.29 -15.68 -25.76
CA TYR A 674 18.48 -16.52 -25.74
C TYR A 674 18.32 -17.74 -24.82
N PHE A 675 17.75 -17.56 -23.63
CA PHE A 675 17.58 -18.64 -22.64
C PHE A 675 16.27 -19.42 -22.80
N LEU A 676 15.44 -19.10 -23.79
CA LEU A 676 14.17 -19.78 -24.04
C LEU A 676 14.42 -21.18 -24.65
N PRO A 677 14.10 -22.28 -23.96
CA PRO A 677 14.25 -23.62 -24.50
C PRO A 677 13.05 -24.01 -25.37
N ASP A 678 13.20 -25.03 -26.21
CA ASP A 678 12.10 -25.57 -27.04
C ASP A 678 11.05 -26.33 -26.23
N SER A 679 11.35 -26.69 -24.97
CA SER A 679 10.34 -27.19 -24.04
C SER A 679 10.64 -26.81 -22.60
N ILE A 680 9.58 -26.53 -21.83
CA ILE A 680 9.64 -26.09 -20.44
C ILE A 680 8.88 -27.10 -19.58
N ASN A 681 9.56 -27.67 -18.58
CA ASN A 681 8.94 -28.54 -17.58
C ASN A 681 8.58 -27.70 -16.35
N LEU A 682 7.29 -27.43 -16.15
CA LEU A 682 6.80 -26.76 -14.95
C LEU A 682 6.55 -27.81 -13.84
N PRO A 683 6.84 -27.48 -12.57
CA PRO A 683 7.36 -26.21 -12.08
C PRO A 683 8.91 -26.11 -12.02
N GLU A 684 9.65 -27.18 -12.31
CA GLU A 684 11.11 -27.26 -12.10
C GLU A 684 11.92 -26.22 -12.89
N ALA A 685 11.46 -25.89 -14.11
CA ALA A 685 12.14 -24.93 -14.96
C ALA A 685 11.93 -23.46 -14.53
N ILE A 686 11.00 -23.18 -13.61
CA ILE A 686 10.62 -21.80 -13.23
C ILE A 686 11.79 -21.03 -12.65
N SER A 687 12.37 -21.53 -11.55
CA SER A 687 13.47 -20.84 -10.87
C SER A 687 14.73 -20.79 -11.74
N PRO A 688 15.23 -21.89 -12.34
CA PRO A 688 16.43 -21.86 -13.19
C PRO A 688 16.35 -20.86 -14.35
N LEU A 689 15.22 -20.79 -15.07
CA LEU A 689 15.08 -19.88 -16.22
C LEU A 689 15.03 -18.41 -15.77
N VAL A 690 14.31 -18.11 -14.69
CA VAL A 690 14.26 -16.75 -14.15
C VAL A 690 15.62 -16.34 -13.60
N GLN A 691 16.34 -17.20 -12.86
CA GLN A 691 17.70 -16.89 -12.41
C GLN A 691 18.59 -16.59 -13.63
N LYS A 692 18.61 -17.43 -14.68
CA LYS A 692 19.44 -17.18 -15.87
C LYS A 692 19.18 -15.82 -16.53
N VAL A 693 17.92 -15.37 -16.62
CA VAL A 693 17.61 -14.07 -17.25
C VAL A 693 18.01 -12.88 -16.37
N TYR A 694 17.91 -13.01 -15.05
CA TYR A 694 18.21 -11.90 -14.12
C TYR A 694 19.61 -11.97 -13.47
N GLU A 695 20.32 -13.08 -13.59
CA GLU A 695 21.67 -13.29 -13.07
C GLU A 695 22.69 -12.62 -13.98
N PHE A 696 23.00 -11.38 -13.66
CA PHE A 696 24.13 -10.65 -14.21
C PHE A 696 24.65 -9.73 -13.11
N ASP A 697 25.95 -9.77 -12.85
CA ASP A 697 26.55 -8.82 -11.93
C ASP A 697 26.61 -7.47 -12.64
N ILE A 698 25.85 -6.49 -12.11
CA ILE A 698 25.87 -5.09 -12.57
C ILE A 698 27.30 -4.53 -12.47
N LYS A 699 28.16 -5.13 -11.65
CA LYS A 699 29.55 -4.74 -11.39
C LYS A 699 30.59 -5.66 -12.03
N SER A 700 30.21 -6.78 -12.65
CA SER A 700 31.17 -7.58 -13.42
C SER A 700 31.28 -7.05 -14.84
N GLU A 701 32.53 -6.80 -15.28
CA GLU A 701 32.85 -6.60 -16.69
C GLU A 701 32.68 -7.90 -17.50
N ASP A 702 32.58 -9.05 -16.82
CA ASP A 702 32.35 -10.34 -17.44
C ASP A 702 31.03 -10.33 -18.23
N VAL A 703 31.20 -10.41 -19.55
CA VAL A 703 30.13 -10.72 -20.50
C VAL A 703 29.64 -12.12 -20.13
N PRO A 704 28.34 -12.35 -19.90
CA PRO A 704 27.85 -13.71 -19.83
C PRO A 704 28.30 -14.42 -21.11
N ASN A 705 28.66 -15.70 -21.04
CA ASN A 705 29.20 -16.48 -22.15
C ASN A 705 28.09 -16.74 -23.20
N ILE A 706 27.59 -15.67 -23.82
CA ILE A 706 26.56 -15.67 -24.86
C ILE A 706 27.33 -15.66 -26.16
N ASP A 707 27.23 -16.77 -26.88
CA ASP A 707 27.82 -16.94 -28.21
C ASP A 707 27.00 -16.13 -29.22
N ILE A 708 27.40 -14.88 -29.45
CA ILE A 708 26.79 -13.97 -30.44
C ILE A 708 27.88 -13.23 -31.20
N ASP A 709 27.66 -13.03 -32.49
CA ASP A 709 28.58 -12.28 -33.36
C ASP A 709 28.84 -10.85 -32.85
N GLU A 710 30.00 -10.28 -33.18
CA GLU A 710 30.48 -8.97 -32.67
C GLU A 710 29.46 -7.83 -32.83
N VAL A 711 28.69 -7.82 -33.93
CA VAL A 711 27.67 -6.80 -34.22
C VAL A 711 26.45 -6.93 -33.29
N LEU A 712 26.07 -8.15 -32.91
CA LEU A 712 24.96 -8.37 -31.98
C LEU A 712 25.41 -8.16 -30.54
N LEU A 713 26.67 -8.46 -30.24
CA LEU A 713 27.28 -8.18 -28.95
C LEU A 713 27.25 -6.67 -28.62
N SER A 714 27.52 -5.80 -29.59
CA SER A 714 27.45 -4.35 -29.38
C SER A 714 26.03 -3.88 -29.06
N LYS A 715 25.01 -4.30 -29.82
CA LYS A 715 23.59 -4.02 -29.54
C LYS A 715 23.17 -4.52 -28.14
N TYR A 716 23.60 -5.74 -27.79
CA TYR A 716 23.34 -6.32 -26.47
C TYR A 716 23.97 -5.50 -25.34
N MET A 717 25.21 -5.04 -25.51
CA MET A 717 25.92 -4.19 -24.54
C MET A 717 25.28 -2.81 -24.40
N GLU A 718 24.85 -2.20 -25.51
CA GLU A 718 24.10 -0.94 -25.47
C GLU A 718 22.78 -1.11 -24.71
N GLY A 719 22.04 -2.18 -24.98
CA GLY A 719 20.82 -2.55 -24.25
C GLY A 719 21.09 -2.70 -22.75
N ARG A 720 22.17 -3.41 -22.38
CA ARG A 720 22.61 -3.59 -20.98
C ARG A 720 22.90 -2.24 -20.32
N GLN A 721 23.66 -1.37 -20.97
CA GLN A 721 24.04 -0.07 -20.42
C GLN A 721 22.80 0.82 -20.21
N LYS A 722 21.87 0.85 -21.18
CA LYS A 722 20.58 1.54 -21.06
C LYS A 722 19.77 0.99 -19.88
N TYR A 723 19.69 -0.33 -19.73
CA TYR A 723 18.97 -0.98 -18.63
C TYR A 723 19.56 -0.61 -17.26
N ILE A 724 20.90 -0.70 -17.10
CA ILE A 724 21.59 -0.32 -15.85
C ILE A 724 21.37 1.16 -15.53
N SER A 725 21.49 2.03 -16.53
CA SER A 725 21.32 3.48 -16.37
C SER A 725 19.90 3.81 -15.92
N LYS A 726 18.88 3.18 -16.53
CA LYS A 726 17.46 3.32 -16.13
C LYS A 726 17.23 2.82 -14.70
N MET A 727 17.84 1.70 -14.30
CA MET A 727 17.75 1.21 -12.91
C MET A 727 18.38 2.17 -11.89
N GLU A 728 19.57 2.71 -12.17
CA GLU A 728 20.23 3.66 -11.27
C GLU A 728 19.50 5.01 -11.21
N GLU A 729 18.94 5.48 -12.32
CA GLU A 729 18.06 6.65 -12.34
C GLU A 729 16.83 6.44 -11.44
N LYS A 730 16.14 5.30 -11.59
CA LYS A 730 15.01 4.91 -10.72
C LYS A 730 15.40 4.89 -9.25
N LYS A 731 16.52 4.24 -8.91
CA LYS A 731 17.04 4.19 -7.52
C LYS A 731 17.38 5.58 -6.98
N SER A 732 17.91 6.46 -7.83
CA SER A 732 18.27 7.84 -7.45
C SER A 732 17.03 8.68 -7.19
N LYS A 733 16.04 8.64 -8.09
CA LYS A 733 14.75 9.36 -7.95
C LYS A 733 14.03 8.99 -6.65
N ALA A 734 13.99 7.70 -6.30
CA ALA A 734 13.35 7.24 -5.07
C ALA A 734 13.94 7.86 -3.78
N LYS A 735 15.23 8.22 -3.76
CA LYS A 735 15.88 8.78 -2.55
C LYS A 735 15.34 10.15 -2.12
N ASN A 736 14.76 10.92 -3.05
CA ASN A 736 14.30 12.27 -2.76
C ASN A 736 13.09 12.26 -1.81
N TYR A 737 12.13 11.38 -2.09
CA TYR A 737 10.85 11.28 -1.39
C TYR A 737 10.85 10.26 -0.25
N ARG A 738 11.81 9.32 -0.25
CA ARG A 738 11.90 8.26 0.77
C ARG A 738 12.46 8.77 2.11
N ILE A 739 11.93 8.27 3.22
CA ILE A 739 12.49 8.48 4.56
C ILE A 739 13.86 7.79 4.70
N ALA A 740 14.58 8.16 5.76
CA ALA A 740 15.86 7.58 6.10
C ALA A 740 15.70 6.27 6.90
N ASN A 741 16.73 5.40 6.80
CA ASN A 741 16.86 4.20 7.63
C ASN A 741 16.58 4.47 9.12
N PRO A 742 15.93 3.54 9.85
CA PRO A 742 15.71 3.67 11.28
C PRO A 742 17.04 3.77 12.02
N VAL A 743 17.12 4.68 12.99
CA VAL A 743 18.31 4.89 13.83
C VAL A 743 18.16 4.04 15.10
N LEU A 744 18.88 2.91 15.13
CA LEU A 744 18.89 1.99 16.28
C LEU A 744 19.96 2.33 17.32
N LYS A 745 21.01 3.06 16.90
CA LYS A 745 22.11 3.56 17.74
C LYS A 745 22.51 4.97 17.26
N PRO A 746 22.90 5.89 18.14
CA PRO A 746 23.22 7.26 17.75
C PRO A 746 24.58 7.32 17.04
N SER A 747 24.74 8.27 16.12
CA SER A 747 26.04 8.56 15.50
C SER A 747 26.29 10.05 15.36
N ARG A 748 27.54 10.46 15.15
CA ARG A 748 27.88 11.87 14.87
C ARG A 748 27.12 12.49 13.69
N LYS A 749 26.62 11.65 12.77
CA LYS A 749 25.89 12.09 11.55
C LYS A 749 24.37 12.02 11.69
N ARG A 750 23.83 11.29 12.67
CA ARG A 750 22.39 11.09 12.87
C ARG A 750 22.07 11.00 14.36
N SER A 751 21.30 11.97 14.84
CA SER A 751 20.67 11.94 16.16
C SER A 751 19.61 10.84 16.21
N GLU A 752 19.30 10.37 17.42
CA GLU A 752 18.20 9.41 17.66
C GLU A 752 16.81 10.07 17.70
N ASN A 753 16.70 11.39 17.46
CA ASN A 753 15.43 12.12 17.49
C ASN A 753 14.72 12.14 16.12
N LEU A 754 13.50 12.68 16.08
CA LEU A 754 12.71 12.82 14.85
C LEU A 754 12.94 14.14 14.09
N ILE A 755 13.85 15.01 14.56
CA ILE A 755 14.10 16.31 13.93
C ILE A 755 14.68 16.09 12.53
N GLY A 756 14.07 16.71 11.53
CA GLY A 756 14.47 16.56 10.13
C GLY A 756 14.13 15.20 9.51
N TRP A 757 13.43 14.30 10.23
CA TRP A 757 13.05 12.98 9.71
C TRP A 757 12.20 13.09 8.44
N LEU A 758 11.32 14.10 8.40
CA LEU A 758 10.41 14.38 7.28
C LEU A 758 10.79 15.66 6.51
N LYS A 759 12.08 16.06 6.53
CA LYS A 759 12.56 17.28 5.86
C LYS A 759 12.26 17.26 4.35
N ASN A 760 11.73 18.37 3.86
CA ASN A 760 11.19 18.56 2.51
C ASN A 760 10.07 17.55 2.17
N PRO A 761 8.95 17.54 2.91
CA PRO A 761 7.78 16.79 2.47
C PRO A 761 7.24 17.45 1.20
N ASN A 762 6.76 16.65 0.24
CA ASN A 762 6.16 17.21 -0.98
C ASN A 762 4.89 18.00 -0.58
N PRO A 763 4.75 19.30 -0.94
CA PRO A 763 3.64 20.14 -0.49
C PRO A 763 2.24 19.76 -1.03
N ASP A 764 2.16 18.91 -2.05
CA ASP A 764 0.88 18.45 -2.62
C ASP A 764 0.41 17.12 -1.99
N GLU A 765 -0.43 17.25 -0.95
CA GLU A 765 -0.85 16.20 -0.01
C GLU A 765 -2.07 15.36 -0.45
N ASN A 766 -2.23 15.04 -1.74
CA ASN A 766 -3.27 14.08 -2.11
C ASN A 766 -2.71 12.65 -2.10
N GLU A 767 -3.44 11.68 -1.55
CA GLU A 767 -2.99 10.27 -1.52
C GLU A 767 -2.71 9.75 -2.93
N GLU A 768 -3.50 10.15 -3.93
CA GLU A 768 -3.29 9.82 -5.34
C GLU A 768 -1.90 10.22 -5.85
N LYS A 769 -1.43 11.42 -5.49
CA LYS A 769 -0.07 11.89 -5.79
C LYS A 769 0.99 11.10 -5.00
N ALA A 770 0.68 10.65 -3.79
CA ALA A 770 1.58 9.82 -3.00
C ALA A 770 1.67 8.37 -3.53
N TYR A 771 0.57 7.81 -4.04
CA TYR A 771 0.54 6.53 -4.76
C TYR A 771 1.40 6.59 -6.03
N ALA A 772 1.29 7.67 -6.80
CA ALA A 772 2.14 7.89 -7.97
C ALA A 772 3.64 7.93 -7.58
N GLN A 773 3.96 8.60 -6.46
CA GLN A 773 5.33 8.71 -5.95
C GLN A 773 5.96 7.40 -5.51
N VAL A 774 5.21 6.32 -5.25
CA VAL A 774 5.79 5.02 -4.87
C VAL A 774 5.92 4.04 -6.04
N ARG A 775 5.24 4.27 -7.17
CA ARG A 775 5.28 3.39 -8.35
C ARG A 775 6.14 3.86 -9.52
N ASP A 776 6.64 5.11 -9.54
CA ASP A 776 7.36 5.70 -10.71
C ASP A 776 6.61 5.47 -12.03
N ILE A 777 5.28 5.58 -11.97
CA ILE A 777 4.41 5.53 -13.15
C ILE A 777 4.34 6.95 -13.70
N GLU A 778 4.52 7.10 -15.02
CA GLU A 778 4.11 8.31 -15.72
C GLU A 778 2.59 8.47 -15.53
N ASP A 779 2.17 9.44 -14.70
CA ASP A 779 0.79 9.65 -14.22
C ASP A 779 -0.28 9.42 -15.30
N THR A 780 -0.87 8.22 -15.37
CA THR A 780 -2.05 8.01 -16.22
C THR A 780 -3.24 8.69 -15.56
N ILE A 781 -3.74 9.76 -16.17
CA ILE A 781 -4.88 10.52 -15.68
C ILE A 781 -6.11 9.62 -15.75
N GLU A 782 -6.81 9.46 -14.65
CA GLU A 782 -8.08 8.73 -14.59
C GLU A 782 -9.24 9.73 -14.61
N VAL A 783 -10.23 9.46 -15.45
CA VAL A 783 -11.42 10.31 -15.62
C VAL A 783 -12.67 9.47 -15.54
N ILE A 784 -13.78 10.02 -15.05
CA ILE A 784 -15.10 9.41 -15.17
C ILE A 784 -15.58 9.63 -16.62
N ALA A 785 -15.89 8.54 -17.31
CA ALA A 785 -16.31 8.53 -18.70
C ALA A 785 -17.83 8.36 -18.80
N LEU A 786 -18.48 9.34 -19.43
CA LEU A 786 -19.92 9.39 -19.64
C LEU A 786 -20.25 9.58 -21.10
N LYS A 787 -21.49 9.29 -21.49
CA LYS A 787 -22.00 9.50 -22.84
C LYS A 787 -23.01 10.64 -22.84
N LYS A 788 -22.99 11.47 -23.88
CA LYS A 788 -24.00 12.50 -24.09
C LYS A 788 -25.36 11.84 -24.34
N ILE A 789 -26.36 12.28 -23.59
CA ILE A 789 -27.76 11.86 -23.75
C ILE A 789 -28.61 13.12 -23.69
N ASN A 790 -29.35 13.40 -24.77
CA ASN A 790 -30.11 14.64 -24.92
C ASN A 790 -29.21 15.87 -24.70
N ASP A 791 -29.61 16.77 -23.78
CA ASP A 791 -28.86 17.96 -23.40
C ASP A 791 -27.90 17.71 -22.21
N GLY A 792 -27.96 16.53 -21.60
CA GLY A 792 -27.16 16.13 -20.44
C GLY A 792 -26.20 14.97 -20.75
N TYR A 793 -26.18 13.99 -19.86
CA TYR A 793 -25.28 12.84 -19.95
C TYR A 793 -25.86 11.63 -19.22
N GLY A 794 -25.35 10.44 -19.57
CA GLY A 794 -25.62 9.19 -18.86
C GLY A 794 -24.50 8.17 -19.02
N LEU A 795 -24.75 6.97 -18.53
CA LEU A 795 -23.82 5.86 -18.65
C LEU A 795 -23.83 5.32 -20.09
N PHE A 796 -22.74 4.66 -20.49
CA PHE A 796 -22.72 3.96 -21.77
C PHE A 796 -23.74 2.80 -21.76
N GLY A 797 -24.55 2.70 -22.82
CA GLY A 797 -25.63 1.71 -22.94
C GLY A 797 -26.98 2.15 -22.37
N ASP A 798 -27.04 3.24 -21.59
CA ASP A 798 -28.29 3.79 -21.07
C ASP A 798 -28.88 4.85 -22.01
N GLU A 799 -30.21 4.97 -22.02
CA GLU A 799 -30.94 6.04 -22.73
C GLU A 799 -31.44 7.15 -21.78
N LYS A 800 -31.20 7.00 -20.46
CA LYS A 800 -31.66 7.94 -19.44
C LYS A 800 -30.63 9.06 -19.24
N ASP A 801 -31.07 10.29 -19.38
CA ASP A 801 -30.29 11.46 -18.91
C ASP A 801 -30.32 11.50 -17.38
N ILE A 802 -29.14 11.42 -16.76
CA ILE A 802 -28.96 11.40 -15.30
C ILE A 802 -28.37 12.70 -14.76
N SER A 803 -28.15 13.69 -15.62
CA SER A 803 -27.46 14.94 -15.27
C SER A 803 -28.16 15.74 -14.16
N ALA A 804 -29.49 15.64 -14.07
CA ALA A 804 -30.30 16.28 -13.03
C ALA A 804 -30.40 15.46 -11.73
N ASP A 805 -30.29 14.13 -11.81
CA ASP A 805 -30.54 13.20 -10.70
C ASP A 805 -29.25 12.81 -9.94
N ILE A 806 -28.08 13.28 -10.40
CA ILE A 806 -26.75 12.85 -9.92
C ILE A 806 -26.45 13.15 -8.42
N VAL A 807 -27.34 13.88 -7.75
CA VAL A 807 -27.24 14.17 -6.31
C VAL A 807 -27.67 12.97 -5.46
N GLU A 808 -28.39 11.99 -6.03
CA GLU A 808 -28.75 10.75 -5.35
C GLU A 808 -27.52 9.85 -5.10
N GLY A 809 -27.41 9.31 -3.88
CA GLY A 809 -26.20 8.61 -3.41
C GLY A 809 -25.82 7.38 -4.25
N ASP A 810 -26.80 6.56 -4.63
CA ASP A 810 -26.56 5.34 -5.40
C ASP A 810 -26.18 5.64 -6.85
N LEU A 811 -26.84 6.61 -7.47
CA LEU A 811 -26.56 7.03 -8.84
C LEU A 811 -25.18 7.69 -8.95
N ALA A 812 -24.82 8.54 -7.99
CA ALA A 812 -23.49 9.14 -7.91
C ALA A 812 -22.40 8.08 -7.75
N LYS A 813 -22.65 7.05 -6.94
CA LYS A 813 -21.74 5.91 -6.76
C LYS A 813 -21.56 5.10 -8.04
N GLN A 814 -22.65 4.82 -8.77
CA GLN A 814 -22.59 4.17 -10.07
C GLN A 814 -21.77 4.99 -11.08
N VAL A 815 -21.97 6.31 -11.14
CA VAL A 815 -21.18 7.19 -12.01
C VAL A 815 -19.70 7.18 -11.61
N ALA A 816 -19.38 7.21 -10.31
CA ALA A 816 -18.01 7.15 -9.81
C ALA A 816 -17.29 5.83 -10.18
N GLN A 817 -18.02 4.74 -10.44
CA GLN A 817 -17.45 3.47 -10.91
C GLN A 817 -17.04 3.49 -12.39
N ASN A 818 -17.59 4.40 -13.20
CA ASN A 818 -17.37 4.46 -14.64
C ASN A 818 -16.09 5.22 -15.02
N THR A 819 -14.97 4.82 -14.42
CA THR A 819 -13.66 5.43 -14.67
C THR A 819 -12.95 4.85 -15.88
N LEU A 820 -12.26 5.69 -16.62
CA LEU A 820 -11.40 5.36 -17.75
C LEU A 820 -10.00 5.94 -17.53
N ARG A 821 -8.96 5.14 -17.78
CA ARG A 821 -7.58 5.63 -17.76
C ARG A 821 -7.20 6.22 -19.10
N LEU A 822 -6.76 7.48 -19.09
CA LEU A 822 -6.31 8.15 -20.29
C LEU A 822 -4.96 7.55 -20.77
N PRO A 823 -4.75 7.52 -22.10
CA PRO A 823 -3.52 7.04 -22.71
C PRO A 823 -2.28 7.81 -22.23
N LEU A 824 -1.15 7.10 -22.07
CA LEU A 824 0.14 7.65 -21.63
C LEU A 824 0.59 8.90 -22.41
N THR A 825 0.22 9.05 -23.68
CA THR A 825 0.56 10.21 -24.51
C THR A 825 0.01 11.53 -24.00
N LEU A 826 -1.16 11.51 -23.34
CA LEU A 826 -1.78 12.67 -22.67
C LEU A 826 -1.20 12.89 -21.27
N SER A 827 -0.49 11.89 -20.78
CA SER A 827 0.00 11.72 -19.41
C SER A 827 1.53 11.81 -19.29
N LYS A 828 2.21 12.28 -20.34
CA LYS A 828 3.67 12.54 -20.29
C LYS A 828 3.98 13.79 -19.49
N PHE A 829 5.09 13.78 -18.76
CA PHE A 829 5.51 14.84 -17.82
C PHE A 829 5.41 16.29 -18.34
N TYR A 830 5.63 16.53 -19.64
CA TYR A 830 5.53 17.87 -20.23
C TYR A 830 4.09 18.33 -20.58
N ASN A 831 3.12 17.40 -20.53
CA ASN A 831 1.72 17.59 -20.90
C ASN A 831 0.72 17.31 -19.77
N VAL A 832 1.10 16.61 -18.69
CA VAL A 832 0.17 16.20 -17.60
C VAL A 832 -0.54 17.40 -17.01
N ASP A 833 0.20 18.38 -16.46
CA ASP A 833 -0.39 19.54 -15.79
C ASP A 833 -1.34 20.30 -16.72
N LYS A 834 -0.94 20.47 -17.98
CA LYS A 834 -1.77 21.15 -19.00
C LYS A 834 -3.04 20.37 -19.36
N THR A 835 -2.99 19.05 -19.28
CA THR A 835 -4.13 18.16 -19.56
C THR A 835 -5.08 18.18 -18.38
N ILE A 836 -4.56 18.10 -17.15
CA ILE A 836 -5.34 18.26 -15.90
C ILE A 836 -6.02 19.63 -15.89
N GLU A 837 -5.31 20.72 -16.17
CA GLU A 837 -5.90 22.07 -16.23
C GLU A 837 -7.04 22.21 -17.26
N GLU A 838 -6.98 21.47 -18.38
CA GLU A 838 -8.03 21.46 -19.39
C GLU A 838 -9.24 20.65 -18.93
N LEU A 839 -9.00 19.48 -18.29
CA LEU A 839 -10.04 18.66 -17.68
C LEU A 839 -10.71 19.36 -16.50
N GLU A 840 -9.98 20.09 -15.67
CA GLU A 840 -10.53 20.90 -14.58
C GLU A 840 -11.41 22.05 -15.12
N ARG A 841 -10.98 22.71 -16.20
CA ARG A 841 -11.81 23.70 -16.90
C ARG A 841 -13.06 23.08 -17.51
N TYR A 842 -12.94 21.89 -18.10
CA TYR A 842 -14.07 21.14 -18.62
C TYR A 842 -15.04 20.74 -17.49
N TYR A 843 -14.49 20.29 -16.35
CA TYR A 843 -15.25 19.94 -15.15
C TYR A 843 -16.08 21.10 -14.63
N LEU A 844 -15.49 22.29 -14.48
CA LEU A 844 -16.21 23.47 -14.00
C LEU A 844 -17.38 23.85 -14.93
N LYS A 845 -17.27 23.54 -16.22
CA LYS A 845 -18.29 23.85 -17.23
C LYS A 845 -19.42 22.82 -17.29
N HIS A 846 -19.10 21.53 -17.16
CA HIS A 846 -20.05 20.43 -17.45
C HIS A 846 -20.48 19.63 -16.21
N PHE A 847 -19.75 19.71 -15.10
CA PHE A 847 -19.94 18.88 -13.90
C PHE A 847 -19.98 19.69 -12.61
N SER A 848 -20.44 20.94 -12.65
CA SER A 848 -20.45 21.83 -11.48
C SER A 848 -21.27 21.27 -10.30
N ASN A 849 -22.32 20.50 -10.59
CA ASN A 849 -23.18 19.83 -9.62
C ASN A 849 -22.49 18.67 -8.85
N TRP A 850 -21.40 18.08 -9.38
CA TRP A 850 -20.66 16.98 -8.71
C TRP A 850 -20.02 17.42 -7.39
N SER A 851 -19.74 18.70 -7.23
CA SER A 851 -19.12 19.26 -6.02
C SER A 851 -19.97 19.06 -4.76
N SER A 852 -21.27 18.81 -4.92
CA SER A 852 -22.21 18.52 -3.84
C SER A 852 -22.27 17.03 -3.44
N SER A 853 -21.79 16.13 -4.31
CA SER A 853 -21.81 14.68 -4.07
C SER A 853 -20.51 14.21 -3.40
N PRO A 854 -20.57 13.47 -2.28
CA PRO A 854 -19.39 12.89 -1.65
C PRO A 854 -18.59 11.95 -2.55
N TRP A 855 -19.24 11.31 -3.53
CA TRP A 855 -18.64 10.31 -4.42
C TRP A 855 -17.92 10.91 -5.63
N LEU A 856 -18.33 12.10 -6.07
CA LEU A 856 -17.87 12.71 -7.33
C LEU A 856 -17.05 13.99 -7.12
N LYS A 857 -17.06 14.55 -5.91
CA LYS A 857 -16.35 15.78 -5.58
C LYS A 857 -14.85 15.64 -5.79
N GLY A 858 -14.32 16.45 -6.71
CA GLY A 858 -12.89 16.49 -7.03
C GLY A 858 -12.44 15.46 -8.07
N SER A 859 -13.37 14.66 -8.61
CA SER A 859 -13.10 13.76 -9.72
C SER A 859 -13.06 14.53 -11.05
N LEU A 860 -12.23 14.09 -11.99
CA LEU A 860 -12.24 14.57 -13.36
C LEU A 860 -13.26 13.76 -14.17
N GLY A 861 -13.98 14.40 -15.08
CA GLY A 861 -14.98 13.75 -15.93
C GLY A 861 -14.84 14.17 -17.39
N ILE A 862 -15.27 13.29 -18.30
CA ILE A 862 -15.40 13.56 -19.74
C ILE A 862 -16.75 13.04 -20.24
N ILE A 863 -17.34 13.75 -21.20
CA ILE A 863 -18.58 13.34 -21.88
C ILE A 863 -18.20 13.07 -23.34
N PHE A 864 -18.32 11.81 -23.76
CA PHE A 864 -18.22 11.43 -25.16
C PHE A 864 -19.49 11.86 -25.90
N ASP A 865 -19.30 12.35 -27.12
CA ASP A 865 -20.41 12.82 -27.95
C ASP A 865 -21.25 11.68 -28.55
N ASP A 866 -22.19 12.03 -29.42
CA ASP A 866 -23.11 11.09 -30.07
C ASP A 866 -22.37 10.05 -30.95
N ASN A 867 -21.14 10.34 -31.39
CA ASN A 867 -20.26 9.43 -32.13
C ASN A 867 -19.29 8.66 -31.22
N ASN A 868 -19.47 8.75 -29.90
CA ASN A 868 -18.55 8.25 -28.88
C ASN A 868 -17.13 8.86 -28.98
N GLU A 869 -17.02 10.14 -29.38
CA GLU A 869 -15.76 10.85 -29.52
C GLU A 869 -15.58 11.93 -28.43
N PHE A 870 -14.34 12.17 -28.01
CA PHE A 870 -13.96 13.27 -27.13
C PHE A 870 -12.60 13.85 -27.54
N ILE A 871 -12.50 15.17 -27.67
CA ILE A 871 -11.27 15.83 -28.12
C ILE A 871 -10.59 16.54 -26.95
N ILE A 872 -9.31 16.26 -26.76
CA ILE A 872 -8.47 16.92 -25.75
C ILE A 872 -7.06 17.14 -26.30
N LYS A 873 -6.54 18.37 -26.20
CA LYS A 873 -5.17 18.72 -26.60
C LYS A 873 -4.74 18.26 -28.01
N GLY A 874 -5.65 18.23 -28.98
CA GLY A 874 -5.35 17.75 -30.35
C GLY A 874 -5.25 16.23 -30.47
N PHE A 875 -5.77 15.50 -29.49
CA PHE A 875 -6.02 14.07 -29.57
C PHE A 875 -7.53 13.84 -29.56
N LYS A 876 -7.98 12.96 -30.45
CA LYS A 876 -9.35 12.46 -30.48
C LYS A 876 -9.38 11.09 -29.79
N LEU A 877 -10.14 11.01 -28.72
CA LEU A 877 -10.44 9.79 -27.98
C LEU A 877 -11.73 9.21 -28.53
N ILE A 878 -11.72 7.96 -28.97
CA ILE A 878 -12.89 7.25 -29.44
C ILE A 878 -13.12 6.07 -28.50
N TYR A 879 -14.31 5.97 -27.90
CA TYR A 879 -14.64 4.83 -27.06
C TYR A 879 -15.55 3.85 -27.78
N ASP A 880 -15.15 2.59 -27.78
CA ASP A 880 -15.91 1.48 -28.33
C ASP A 880 -16.10 0.42 -27.23
N GLU A 881 -17.32 -0.09 -27.03
CA GLU A 881 -17.58 -1.05 -25.94
C GLU A 881 -16.90 -2.41 -26.16
N LYS A 882 -16.55 -2.75 -27.41
CA LYS A 882 -15.88 -3.97 -27.80
C LYS A 882 -14.37 -3.82 -27.82
N TYR A 883 -13.85 -2.67 -28.25
CA TYR A 883 -12.41 -2.42 -28.41
C TYR A 883 -11.80 -1.48 -27.36
N GLY A 884 -12.60 -0.86 -26.52
CA GLY A 884 -12.17 0.12 -25.51
C GLY A 884 -11.75 1.45 -26.13
N ILE A 885 -10.97 2.22 -25.39
CA ILE A 885 -10.50 3.54 -25.82
C ILE A 885 -9.44 3.44 -26.92
N GLN A 886 -9.66 4.20 -27.99
CA GLN A 886 -8.73 4.40 -29.10
C GLN A 886 -8.32 5.86 -29.18
N VAL A 887 -7.12 6.11 -29.72
CA VAL A 887 -6.51 7.44 -29.74
C VAL A 887 -6.02 7.76 -31.12
N GLU A 888 -6.52 8.86 -31.66
CA GLU A 888 -6.08 9.42 -32.92
C GLU A 888 -5.47 10.79 -32.67
N ARG A 889 -4.34 11.06 -33.31
CA ARG A 889 -3.74 12.40 -33.29
C ARG A 889 -4.40 13.23 -34.38
N MET A 890 -4.92 14.40 -34.01
CA MET A 890 -5.52 15.35 -34.94
C MET A 890 -4.48 16.25 -35.61
#